data_AF-A0A2T4YYD7-F1
#
_entry.id   AF-A0A2T4YYD7-F1
#
_cell.length_a   1.000
_cell.length_b   1.000
_cell.length_c   1.000
_cell.angle_alpha   90.00
_cell.angle_beta   90.00
_cell.angle_gamma   90.00
#
_symmetry.space_group_name_H-M   'P 1'
#
loop_
_entity.id
_entity.type
_entity.pdbx_description
1 polymer ?
#
loop_
_entity_poly.entity_id
_entity_poly.type
_entity_poly.pdbx_seq_one_letter_code
_entity_poly.pdbx_strand_id
1 'polypeptide(L)'
;MADDESGLRSLSAASLIRLPAHGKDQSARLIIGADKGADALAAAARVAERLAEFQPVARLLSPLSTDVAVITLPGFGFSHDLAAVFDFAEALSRATGVAMIEPEFAYAPNIDEETKPGAAIPEGAFAVPGCWVGEDPALDGDTAWAPAMIRAPQAWAFSKDGGRPAAGKGVIIAHLDTGLTDHPELAGATLLSGLDLIDGDAMPQDPLDPSSGNPGHGTSTASVIVSQAKGKVTGSAPAASLLPVRCISSVIVVFASRIAEAIDHAVARGAHVITMSLGGLSSFSLERALARAVAADVIVLAAAGNCVKVVVYPAADPNCIAIGGVNAKSEPWRGSCRGPEVDICAPAENVFRAKAEPGGSGGSSQGEGTSYAVALMAGATACWLAHHGRARAIAAARSKGLSLQELFRRAVRDTARQPADWDAMLFGAGILNMEALLRLDLDAMPTREGGAGVSSAPTGEGRVRNLLLSLAEEPSEALAAAQIHAVQTEIIAQVMLRRTGDAQRTASRRLTEAISAEGVAALSLSACSSDAPAAPSLKPLALSADTRADAMLRHLRKRLVAKVAGLEAAELENVPDDAPLPPFEDALAAFDPANVDAFIARFPKGEVACPDDIKRALGIIWRQAKPAYGKLNSPGGISQASAGDKAALEAVVNFDGSSPSLLLRQSQVDIAHPLAGAWAESLFLANSGLLRDVAPAIGRIQRLDGGPAAFFGTGSLVAGAKKGDPPLVLTNFHVLQQILRSPGVQYRLSGSRMAIYGGPGLDFDGEIDSPVRVTHKIAAARLPKGCGQTAGAIDAVALEIAPVDRSKPELPTPIQLSSDVALAGNTAAKLIVIGFPADPKSSSGVVDGVDWNWISSVLFGRRFGLKRAAPGLVRTAVSGLGADWHESVFAHDASTLGGSSGSIVFGLATGTRGMGLHFAGLTGQRNEAHAFGTIADALSGVGICIA
;
A
#
# COMPACT_ATOMS: atom_id res chain seq x y z
N MET A 1 0.77 44.04 0.33
CA MET A 1 0.32 43.81 1.72
C MET A 1 -1.06 44.40 1.98
N ALA A 2 -1.39 45.64 1.55
CA ALA A 2 -2.74 46.20 1.74
C ALA A 2 -3.85 45.50 0.92
N ASP A 3 -3.55 44.98 -0.28
CA ASP A 3 -4.55 44.26 -1.10
C ASP A 3 -4.97 42.89 -0.53
N ASP A 4 -4.08 42.22 0.21
CA ASP A 4 -4.28 40.86 0.72
C ASP A 4 -5.21 40.85 1.97
N GLU A 5 -5.13 41.88 2.82
CA GLU A 5 -6.01 42.01 4.00
C GLU A 5 -7.46 42.35 3.64
N SER A 6 -7.69 43.16 2.59
CA SER A 6 -9.06 43.47 2.14
C SER A 6 -9.74 42.24 1.52
N GLY A 7 -8.97 41.43 0.79
CA GLY A 7 -9.42 40.17 0.21
C GLY A 7 -9.75 39.12 1.28
N LEU A 8 -8.87 38.95 2.28
CA LEU A 8 -9.11 38.01 3.38
C LEU A 8 -10.38 38.36 4.18
N ARG A 9 -10.64 39.65 4.44
CA ARG A 9 -11.86 40.11 5.11
C ARG A 9 -13.12 39.90 4.29
N SER A 10 -13.04 40.08 2.98
CA SER A 10 -14.18 39.80 2.08
C SER A 10 -14.48 38.30 2.02
N LEU A 11 -13.43 37.46 1.99
CA LEU A 11 -13.57 36.01 1.97
C LEU A 11 -14.07 35.47 3.32
N SER A 12 -13.60 36.01 4.45
CA SER A 12 -14.09 35.61 5.77
C SER A 12 -15.59 35.92 5.95
N ALA A 13 -16.04 37.09 5.48
CA ALA A 13 -17.46 37.47 5.51
C ALA A 13 -18.36 36.58 4.64
N ALA A 14 -17.84 36.04 3.54
CA ALA A 14 -18.57 35.10 2.67
C ALA A 14 -18.53 33.64 3.19
N SER A 15 -17.52 33.30 4.00
CA SER A 15 -17.21 31.92 4.39
C SER A 15 -17.64 31.56 5.80
N LEU A 16 -17.81 32.52 6.70
CA LEU A 16 -18.14 32.27 8.11
C LEU A 16 -19.53 32.82 8.45
N ILE A 17 -20.34 31.98 9.11
CA ILE A 17 -21.67 32.33 9.62
C ILE A 17 -21.69 32.27 11.14
N ARG A 18 -22.40 33.17 11.82
CA ARG A 18 -22.59 33.07 13.28
C ARG A 18 -23.58 31.96 13.61
N LEU A 19 -23.23 31.13 14.59
CA LEU A 19 -24.07 30.05 15.08
C LEU A 19 -25.02 30.54 16.19
N PRO A 20 -26.24 29.98 16.29
CA PRO A 20 -27.15 30.27 17.39
C PRO A 20 -26.57 29.75 18.73
N ALA A 21 -26.87 30.46 19.83
CA ALA A 21 -26.24 30.27 21.14
C ALA A 21 -26.49 28.91 21.84
N HIS A 22 -27.25 28.00 21.23
CA HIS A 22 -27.72 26.74 21.84
C HIS A 22 -27.50 25.48 20.99
N GLY A 23 -26.67 25.52 19.94
CA GLY A 23 -26.32 24.33 19.15
C GLY A 23 -25.15 23.53 19.75
N LYS A 24 -25.20 22.18 19.65
CA LYS A 24 -24.04 21.29 19.86
C LYS A 24 -22.85 21.73 18.96
N ASP A 25 -21.61 21.45 19.36
CA ASP A 25 -20.37 22.01 18.78
C ASP A 25 -20.27 21.90 17.24
N GLN A 26 -20.76 22.94 16.55
CA GLN A 26 -20.71 23.15 15.10
C GLN A 26 -19.65 24.19 14.71
N SER A 27 -18.72 24.48 15.63
CA SER A 27 -17.69 25.50 15.43
C SER A 27 -16.87 25.20 14.17
N ALA A 28 -16.58 26.22 13.37
CA ALA A 28 -15.75 26.12 12.18
C ALA A 28 -14.34 25.72 12.61
N ARG A 29 -13.81 24.65 12.00
CA ARG A 29 -12.50 24.10 12.33
C ARG A 29 -11.58 24.14 11.11
N LEU A 30 -10.33 24.55 11.30
CA LEU A 30 -9.28 24.54 10.28
C LEU A 30 -8.19 23.57 10.74
N ILE A 31 -7.91 22.57 9.91
CA ILE A 31 -6.85 21.59 10.14
C ILE A 31 -5.56 22.12 9.53
N ILE A 32 -4.51 22.16 10.33
CA ILE A 32 -3.21 22.73 10.00
C ILE A 32 -2.16 21.62 9.96
N GLY A 33 -1.54 21.43 8.80
CA GLY A 33 -0.43 20.49 8.63
C GLY A 33 0.92 21.21 8.69
N ALA A 34 1.84 20.69 9.50
CA ALA A 34 3.24 21.08 9.46
C ALA A 34 4.03 20.20 8.49
N ASP A 35 5.10 20.77 7.92
CA ASP A 35 6.13 20.02 7.21
C ASP A 35 6.84 19.05 8.17
N LYS A 36 7.47 18.02 7.61
CA LYS A 36 8.11 16.95 8.39
C LYS A 36 9.22 17.53 9.29
N GLY A 37 9.06 17.39 10.61
CA GLY A 37 9.99 17.91 11.61
C GLY A 37 9.72 19.35 12.06
N ALA A 38 8.67 19.99 11.55
CA ALA A 38 8.21 21.31 11.99
C ALA A 38 7.09 21.21 13.04
N ASP A 39 6.92 22.27 13.83
CA ASP A 39 5.92 22.35 14.91
C ASP A 39 4.57 22.84 14.36
N ALA A 40 3.54 21.98 14.45
CA ALA A 40 2.18 22.30 14.01
C ALA A 40 1.49 23.37 14.86
N LEU A 41 1.81 23.49 16.15
CA LEU A 41 1.28 24.58 16.98
C LEU A 41 1.85 25.92 16.54
N ALA A 42 3.13 25.96 16.19
CA ALA A 42 3.74 27.19 15.66
C ALA A 42 3.12 27.60 14.31
N ALA A 43 2.79 26.63 13.44
CA ALA A 43 2.05 26.90 12.21
C ALA A 43 0.62 27.38 12.49
N ALA A 44 -0.09 26.73 13.40
CA ALA A 44 -1.44 27.12 13.79
C ALA A 44 -1.48 28.51 14.45
N ALA A 45 -0.47 28.88 15.25
CA ALA A 45 -0.37 30.19 15.87
C ALA A 45 -0.30 31.33 14.84
N ARG A 46 0.45 31.14 13.74
CA ARG A 46 0.51 32.13 12.64
C ARG A 46 -0.85 32.32 11.96
N VAL A 47 -1.60 31.23 11.80
CA VAL A 47 -2.96 31.29 11.23
C VAL A 47 -3.94 31.91 12.22
N ALA A 48 -3.86 31.56 13.49
CA ALA A 48 -4.68 32.13 14.56
C ALA A 48 -4.49 33.65 14.71
N GLU A 49 -3.27 34.16 14.51
CA GLU A 49 -3.00 35.60 14.51
C GLU A 49 -3.77 36.36 13.42
N ARG A 50 -3.94 35.75 12.23
CA ARG A 50 -4.76 36.31 11.14
C ARG A 50 -6.26 36.23 11.40
N LEU A 51 -6.68 35.38 12.33
CA LEU A 51 -8.07 35.14 12.67
C LEU A 51 -8.46 35.72 14.04
N ALA A 52 -7.62 36.59 14.62
CA ALA A 52 -7.78 37.08 15.99
C ALA A 52 -9.18 37.67 16.31
N GLU A 53 -9.85 38.26 15.30
CA GLU A 53 -11.21 38.81 15.44
C GLU A 53 -12.28 37.74 15.76
N PHE A 54 -12.00 36.47 15.44
CA PHE A 54 -12.88 35.31 15.68
C PHE A 54 -12.53 34.54 16.95
N GLN A 55 -11.61 35.04 17.78
CA GLN A 55 -11.14 34.40 19.01
C GLN A 55 -10.74 32.92 18.83
N PRO A 56 -9.81 32.62 17.91
CA PRO A 56 -9.46 31.25 17.52
C PRO A 56 -8.81 30.49 18.67
N VAL A 57 -9.16 29.21 18.81
CA VAL A 57 -8.53 28.27 19.75
C VAL A 57 -7.71 27.27 18.95
N ALA A 58 -6.38 27.36 19.06
CA ALA A 58 -5.45 26.42 18.44
C ALA A 58 -5.04 25.32 19.42
N ARG A 59 -5.11 24.05 19.00
CA ARG A 59 -4.62 22.89 19.74
C ARG A 59 -3.96 21.89 18.81
N LEU A 60 -3.11 21.00 19.34
CA LEU A 60 -2.75 19.79 18.60
C LEU A 60 -4.01 18.95 18.37
N LEU A 61 -4.08 18.29 17.21
CA LEU A 61 -5.20 17.40 16.89
C LEU A 61 -5.29 16.27 17.91
N SER A 62 -4.15 15.72 18.31
CA SER A 62 -4.05 14.73 19.37
C SER A 62 -2.68 14.78 20.05
N PRO A 63 -2.52 14.24 21.27
CA PRO A 63 -1.23 14.17 21.96
C PRO A 63 -0.16 13.35 21.22
N LEU A 64 -0.55 12.44 20.33
CA LEU A 64 0.37 11.63 19.51
C LEU A 64 0.76 12.32 18.20
N SER A 65 0.12 13.44 17.87
CA SER A 65 0.32 14.20 16.65
C SER A 65 1.09 15.48 16.94
N THR A 66 2.37 15.53 16.61
CA THR A 66 3.17 16.78 16.69
C THR A 66 3.12 17.61 15.41
N ASP A 67 2.58 17.04 14.33
CA ASP A 67 2.65 17.56 12.97
C ASP A 67 1.29 17.97 12.39
N VAL A 68 0.20 17.78 13.15
CA VAL A 68 -1.15 18.25 12.82
C VAL A 68 -1.79 18.97 14.00
N ALA A 69 -2.29 20.18 13.75
CA ALA A 69 -3.03 21.01 14.69
C ALA A 69 -4.42 21.36 14.16
N VAL A 70 -5.31 21.79 15.05
CA VAL A 70 -6.67 22.25 14.73
C VAL A 70 -6.87 23.64 15.31
N ILE A 71 -7.41 24.53 14.51
CA ILE A 71 -7.91 25.84 14.93
C ILE A 71 -9.43 25.76 14.94
N THR A 72 -10.04 26.03 16.09
CA THR A 72 -11.50 26.13 16.24
C THR A 72 -11.89 27.60 16.33
N LEU A 73 -12.96 28.00 15.65
CA LEU A 73 -13.54 29.34 15.71
C LEU A 73 -14.87 29.29 16.48
N PRO A 74 -14.85 29.55 17.81
CA PRO A 74 -16.03 29.36 18.65
C PRO A 74 -17.19 30.28 18.23
N GLY A 75 -18.39 29.72 18.10
CA GLY A 75 -19.60 30.49 17.75
C GLY A 75 -19.72 30.86 16.27
N PHE A 76 -18.82 30.37 15.42
CA PHE A 76 -18.89 30.51 13.97
C PHE A 76 -18.97 29.14 13.32
N GLY A 77 -19.72 28.99 12.23
CA GLY A 77 -19.72 27.83 11.34
C GLY A 77 -19.24 28.25 9.95
N PHE A 78 -18.91 27.28 9.10
CA PHE A 78 -18.70 27.58 7.68
C PHE A 78 -20.03 27.77 6.96
N SER A 79 -20.05 28.69 5.98
CA SER A 79 -21.19 28.86 5.08
C SER A 79 -21.37 27.63 4.19
N HIS A 80 -22.53 27.52 3.55
CA HIS A 80 -22.80 26.43 2.59
C HIS A 80 -22.09 26.64 1.25
N ASP A 81 -21.46 27.81 1.03
CA ASP A 81 -20.62 28.07 -0.13
C ASP A 81 -19.21 27.51 0.12
N LEU A 82 -19.02 26.25 -0.22
CA LEU A 82 -17.72 25.59 -0.04
C LEU A 82 -16.61 26.26 -0.84
N ALA A 83 -16.92 26.85 -1.99
CA ALA A 83 -15.92 27.50 -2.82
C ALA A 83 -15.31 28.70 -2.10
N ALA A 84 -16.16 29.53 -1.49
CA ALA A 84 -15.72 30.63 -0.64
C ALA A 84 -14.86 30.14 0.54
N VAL A 85 -15.27 29.04 1.19
CA VAL A 85 -14.57 28.48 2.35
C VAL A 85 -13.19 27.92 2.01
N PHE A 86 -13.03 27.25 0.87
CA PHE A 86 -11.72 26.78 0.41
C PHE A 86 -10.85 27.93 -0.11
N ASP A 87 -11.42 28.93 -0.79
CA ASP A 87 -10.69 30.15 -1.17
C ASP A 87 -10.18 30.90 0.06
N PHE A 88 -10.97 30.92 1.14
CA PHE A 88 -10.58 31.46 2.43
C PHE A 88 -9.40 30.69 3.04
N ALA A 89 -9.43 29.35 3.03
CA ALA A 89 -8.30 28.53 3.51
C ALA A 89 -7.02 28.73 2.67
N GLU A 90 -7.15 28.87 1.35
CA GLU A 90 -6.02 29.13 0.45
C GLU A 90 -5.45 30.55 0.65
N ALA A 91 -6.31 31.55 0.84
CA ALA A 91 -5.90 32.90 1.19
C ALA A 91 -5.15 32.92 2.54
N LEU A 92 -5.62 32.16 3.54
CA LEU A 92 -4.89 31.97 4.79
C LEU A 92 -3.53 31.29 4.57
N SER A 93 -3.45 30.29 3.70
CA SER A 93 -2.20 29.61 3.36
C SER A 93 -1.18 30.59 2.76
N ARG A 94 -1.60 31.40 1.78
CA ARG A 94 -0.76 32.45 1.16
C ARG A 94 -0.32 33.51 2.18
N ALA A 95 -1.24 34.00 3.01
CA ALA A 95 -0.98 35.07 3.96
C ALA A 95 -0.08 34.65 5.15
N THR A 96 0.02 33.35 5.44
CA THR A 96 0.75 32.81 6.60
C THR A 96 1.97 31.98 6.24
N GLY A 97 2.13 31.63 4.96
CA GLY A 97 3.17 30.73 4.48
C GLY A 97 3.01 29.28 4.96
N VAL A 98 1.83 28.89 5.44
CA VAL A 98 1.53 27.53 5.89
C VAL A 98 0.99 26.74 4.70
N ALA A 99 1.73 25.71 4.26
CA ALA A 99 1.43 24.98 3.03
C ALA A 99 0.16 24.13 3.09
N MET A 100 -0.30 23.73 4.28
CA MET A 100 -1.42 22.81 4.46
C MET A 100 -2.45 23.36 5.44
N ILE A 101 -3.55 23.90 4.90
CA ILE A 101 -4.73 24.35 5.65
C ILE A 101 -5.98 23.71 5.03
N GLU A 102 -6.77 22.99 5.83
CA GLU A 102 -8.03 22.35 5.40
C GLU A 102 -9.21 22.79 6.27
N PRO A 103 -10.28 23.36 5.71
CA PRO A 103 -11.50 23.60 6.45
C PRO A 103 -12.24 22.30 6.75
N GLU A 104 -12.82 22.22 7.93
CA GLU A 104 -13.62 21.09 8.41
C GLU A 104 -15.07 21.51 8.62
N PHE A 105 -15.97 20.82 7.93
CA PHE A 105 -17.40 21.10 7.98
C PHE A 105 -18.10 20.06 8.86
N ALA A 106 -18.99 20.53 9.71
CA ALA A 106 -19.94 19.68 10.40
C ALA A 106 -21.15 19.48 9.46
N TYR A 107 -21.37 18.24 8.99
CA TYR A 107 -22.48 17.74 8.16
C TYR A 107 -22.29 17.69 6.64
N ALA A 108 -22.70 16.55 6.08
CA ALA A 108 -23.13 16.43 4.68
C ALA A 108 -24.45 17.22 4.54
N PRO A 109 -24.62 18.03 3.49
CA PRO A 109 -25.84 18.83 3.32
C PRO A 109 -27.09 17.94 3.32
N ASN A 110 -28.12 18.39 4.04
CA ASN A 110 -29.44 17.77 4.20
C ASN A 110 -29.91 17.05 2.92
N ILE A 111 -30.07 15.73 3.02
CA ILE A 111 -31.01 15.00 2.18
C ILE A 111 -32.37 15.28 2.83
N ASP A 112 -33.28 15.90 2.08
CA ASP A 112 -34.48 16.58 2.55
C ASP A 112 -35.22 15.96 3.76
N GLU A 113 -35.73 16.84 4.62
CA GLU A 113 -36.56 16.63 5.83
C GLU A 113 -37.89 15.84 5.62
N GLU A 114 -38.08 15.14 4.50
CA GLU A 114 -39.34 14.47 4.15
C GLU A 114 -39.31 12.93 4.16
N THR A 115 -38.22 12.29 4.61
CA THR A 115 -38.22 10.81 4.75
C THR A 115 -38.86 10.37 6.06
N LYS A 116 -39.95 9.61 5.94
CA LYS A 116 -40.80 9.10 7.04
C LYS A 116 -39.98 8.49 8.18
N PRO A 117 -40.37 8.71 9.47
CA PRO A 117 -39.73 8.03 10.60
C PRO A 117 -39.97 6.52 10.52
N GLY A 118 -38.89 5.73 10.42
CA GLY A 118 -38.92 4.27 10.56
C GLY A 118 -38.31 3.43 9.43
N ALA A 119 -37.80 4.03 8.34
CA ALA A 119 -37.06 3.29 7.31
C ALA A 119 -35.55 3.34 7.58
N ALA A 120 -34.88 2.18 7.53
CA ALA A 120 -33.41 2.12 7.62
C ALA A 120 -32.80 2.87 6.43
N ILE A 121 -32.01 3.91 6.71
CA ILE A 121 -31.27 4.66 5.68
C ILE A 121 -30.13 3.74 5.19
N PRO A 122 -30.05 3.37 3.89
CA PRO A 122 -29.00 2.51 3.37
C PRO A 122 -27.60 3.08 3.65
N GLU A 123 -26.60 2.23 3.88
CA GLU A 123 -25.19 2.60 4.13
C GLU A 123 -24.46 3.17 2.88
N GLY A 124 -25.18 3.75 1.92
CA GLY A 124 -24.67 4.27 0.66
C GLY A 124 -25.24 5.63 0.30
N ALA A 125 -24.40 6.51 -0.26
CA ALA A 125 -24.77 7.86 -0.71
C ALA A 125 -25.66 7.88 -1.97
N PHE A 126 -25.88 6.71 -2.61
CA PHE A 126 -26.58 6.61 -3.89
C PHE A 126 -27.50 5.39 -3.91
N ALA A 127 -28.77 5.63 -4.25
CA ALA A 127 -29.69 4.57 -4.66
C ALA A 127 -29.38 4.20 -6.12
N VAL A 128 -28.31 3.42 -6.35
CA VAL A 128 -28.12 2.73 -7.64
C VAL A 128 -29.13 1.59 -7.68
N PRO A 129 -30.11 1.60 -8.60
CA PRO A 129 -31.14 0.57 -8.61
C PRO A 129 -30.58 -0.86 -8.65
N GLY A 130 -31.07 -1.70 -7.73
CA GLY A 130 -30.65 -3.08 -7.56
C GLY A 130 -29.25 -3.31 -6.97
N CYS A 131 -28.59 -2.28 -6.42
CA CYS A 131 -27.33 -2.48 -5.67
C CYS A 131 -27.55 -3.10 -4.28
N TRP A 132 -28.73 -2.85 -3.69
CA TRP A 132 -29.25 -3.49 -2.48
C TRP A 132 -30.20 -4.62 -2.86
N VAL A 133 -30.12 -5.76 -2.17
CA VAL A 133 -30.87 -6.98 -2.52
C VAL A 133 -32.04 -7.20 -1.55
N GLY A 134 -31.95 -6.63 -0.34
CA GLY A 134 -32.94 -6.81 0.72
C GLY A 134 -32.78 -8.15 1.44
N GLU A 135 -33.50 -8.33 2.55
CA GLU A 135 -33.39 -9.56 3.35
C GLU A 135 -33.75 -10.81 2.52
N ASP A 136 -32.98 -11.88 2.69
CA ASP A 136 -33.22 -13.17 2.05
C ASP A 136 -33.87 -14.13 3.05
N PRO A 137 -35.18 -14.45 2.92
CA PRO A 137 -35.86 -15.38 3.82
C PRO A 137 -35.24 -16.77 3.86
N ALA A 138 -34.47 -17.17 2.85
CA ALA A 138 -33.77 -18.46 2.86
C ALA A 138 -32.67 -18.53 3.94
N LEU A 139 -32.16 -17.38 4.40
CA LEU A 139 -31.12 -17.29 5.43
C LEU A 139 -31.67 -17.22 6.86
N ASP A 140 -32.99 -17.07 7.05
CA ASP A 140 -33.60 -16.98 8.39
C ASP A 140 -33.38 -18.23 9.26
N GLY A 141 -33.19 -19.38 8.60
CA GLY A 141 -32.86 -20.65 9.26
C GLY A 141 -31.37 -20.86 9.56
N ASP A 142 -30.48 -20.01 9.03
CA ASP A 142 -29.02 -20.12 9.20
C ASP A 142 -28.41 -18.76 9.56
N THR A 143 -28.70 -18.28 10.78
CA THR A 143 -28.19 -16.99 11.25
C THR A 143 -26.68 -16.94 11.46
N ALA A 144 -26.00 -18.09 11.36
CA ALA A 144 -24.56 -18.25 11.54
C ALA A 144 -23.80 -18.46 10.21
N TRP A 145 -24.47 -18.34 9.06
CA TRP A 145 -23.87 -18.60 7.75
C TRP A 145 -22.59 -17.79 7.50
N ALA A 146 -22.55 -16.52 7.93
CA ALA A 146 -21.41 -15.63 7.69
C ALA A 146 -20.15 -16.05 8.50
N PRO A 147 -20.22 -16.23 9.84
CA PRO A 147 -19.14 -16.86 10.59
C PRO A 147 -18.75 -18.26 10.09
N ALA A 148 -19.72 -19.06 9.62
CA ALA A 148 -19.46 -20.39 9.07
C ALA A 148 -18.69 -20.33 7.74
N MET A 149 -19.04 -19.41 6.83
CA MET A 149 -18.38 -19.23 5.53
C MET A 149 -16.89 -18.89 5.69
N ILE A 150 -16.55 -18.04 6.66
CA ILE A 150 -15.14 -17.68 6.94
C ILE A 150 -14.42 -18.70 7.83
N ARG A 151 -15.08 -19.82 8.15
CA ARG A 151 -14.54 -20.91 9.00
C ARG A 151 -14.17 -20.46 10.42
N ALA A 152 -14.92 -19.51 10.99
CA ALA A 152 -14.66 -19.02 12.36
C ALA A 152 -14.77 -20.12 13.42
N PRO A 153 -15.80 -21.00 13.43
CA PRO A 153 -15.91 -22.07 14.42
C PRO A 153 -14.71 -23.03 14.40
N GLN A 154 -14.23 -23.40 13.21
CA GLN A 154 -13.07 -24.28 13.03
C GLN A 154 -11.79 -23.61 13.54
N ALA A 155 -11.63 -22.30 13.31
CA ALA A 155 -10.50 -21.53 13.79
C ALA A 155 -10.47 -21.42 15.33
N TRP A 156 -11.63 -21.22 15.96
CA TRP A 156 -11.76 -21.21 17.43
C TRP A 156 -11.44 -22.56 18.04
N ALA A 157 -11.98 -23.65 17.46
CA ALA A 157 -11.69 -25.01 17.88
C ALA A 157 -10.19 -25.32 17.77
N PHE A 158 -9.57 -25.00 16.63
CA PHE A 158 -8.14 -25.21 16.42
C PHE A 158 -7.26 -24.52 17.48
N SER A 159 -7.59 -23.28 17.85
CA SER A 159 -6.87 -22.58 18.92
C SER A 159 -7.05 -23.27 20.28
N LYS A 160 -8.29 -23.62 20.61
CA LYS A 160 -8.64 -24.26 21.89
C LYS A 160 -7.96 -25.61 22.04
N ASP A 161 -8.01 -26.45 21.00
CA ASP A 161 -7.41 -27.78 20.98
C ASP A 161 -5.88 -27.70 21.06
N GLY A 162 -5.29 -26.63 20.51
CA GLY A 162 -3.86 -26.32 20.64
C GLY A 162 -3.46 -25.65 21.95
N GLY A 163 -4.37 -25.48 22.91
CA GLY A 163 -4.10 -24.80 24.20
C GLY A 163 -3.79 -23.30 24.07
N ARG A 164 -4.18 -22.67 22.96
CA ARG A 164 -3.95 -21.24 22.68
C ARG A 164 -5.22 -20.42 22.99
N PRO A 165 -5.09 -19.11 23.28
CA PRO A 165 -6.24 -18.23 23.38
C PRO A 165 -7.10 -18.28 22.11
N ALA A 166 -8.39 -18.55 22.27
CA ALA A 166 -9.36 -18.68 21.17
C ALA A 166 -10.32 -17.49 21.12
N ALA A 167 -11.03 -17.35 20.00
CA ALA A 167 -12.11 -16.38 19.81
C ALA A 167 -11.75 -14.91 20.13
N GLY A 168 -10.48 -14.53 19.91
CA GLY A 168 -9.98 -13.17 20.12
C GLY A 168 -9.63 -12.81 21.56
N LYS A 169 -9.61 -13.77 22.49
CA LYS A 169 -9.31 -13.53 23.91
C LYS A 169 -7.99 -12.78 24.10
N GLY A 170 -8.04 -11.68 24.85
CA GLY A 170 -6.88 -10.84 25.19
C GLY A 170 -6.51 -9.81 24.12
N VAL A 171 -7.31 -9.68 23.05
CA VAL A 171 -7.10 -8.67 22.01
C VAL A 171 -8.10 -7.51 22.18
N ILE A 172 -7.60 -6.27 22.06
CA ILE A 172 -8.38 -5.04 22.09
C ILE A 172 -8.65 -4.60 20.65
N ILE A 173 -9.93 -4.53 20.28
CA ILE A 173 -10.41 -4.01 19.00
C ILE A 173 -11.02 -2.63 19.25
N ALA A 174 -10.41 -1.58 18.70
CA ALA A 174 -11.00 -0.24 18.69
C ALA A 174 -12.01 -0.12 17.55
N HIS A 175 -13.23 0.27 17.93
CA HIS A 175 -14.38 0.35 17.04
C HIS A 175 -14.77 1.80 16.82
N LEU A 176 -14.31 2.36 15.71
CA LEU A 176 -14.51 3.76 15.33
C LEU A 176 -15.76 3.85 14.47
N ASP A 177 -16.88 4.26 15.08
CA ASP A 177 -18.22 4.19 14.46
C ASP A 177 -19.18 5.23 15.08
N THR A 178 -20.50 5.01 14.99
CA THR A 178 -21.55 5.90 15.50
C THR A 178 -21.81 5.81 17.00
N GLY A 179 -21.07 4.94 17.69
CA GLY A 179 -21.29 4.59 19.08
C GLY A 179 -22.08 3.30 19.26
N LEU A 180 -22.35 2.94 20.52
CA LEU A 180 -23.09 1.74 20.89
C LEU A 180 -24.40 2.10 21.58
N THR A 181 -25.41 1.24 21.43
CA THR A 181 -26.62 1.23 22.24
C THR A 181 -26.60 0.10 23.24
N ASP A 182 -27.41 0.21 24.29
CA ASP A 182 -27.66 -0.93 25.18
C ASP A 182 -28.51 -1.96 24.43
N HIS A 183 -27.91 -3.09 24.09
CA HIS A 183 -28.50 -4.10 23.20
C HIS A 183 -28.23 -5.53 23.71
N PRO A 184 -29.24 -6.43 23.73
CA PRO A 184 -29.08 -7.81 24.21
C PRO A 184 -27.99 -8.63 23.49
N GLU A 185 -27.79 -8.42 22.19
CA GLU A 185 -26.70 -9.08 21.44
C GLU A 185 -25.30 -8.67 21.93
N LEU A 186 -25.15 -7.52 22.60
CA LEU A 186 -23.88 -7.11 23.22
C LEU A 186 -23.78 -7.52 24.69
N ALA A 187 -24.80 -8.19 25.24
CA ALA A 187 -24.85 -8.57 26.64
C ALA A 187 -23.77 -9.62 27.00
N GLY A 188 -22.79 -9.19 27.79
CA GLY A 188 -21.65 -10.02 28.19
C GLY A 188 -20.47 -9.98 27.21
N ALA A 189 -20.51 -9.13 26.18
CA ALA A 189 -19.30 -8.69 25.50
C ALA A 189 -18.43 -7.89 26.48
N THR A 190 -17.10 -7.95 26.32
CA THR A 190 -16.18 -7.16 27.15
C THR A 190 -16.02 -5.77 26.52
N LEU A 191 -16.84 -4.82 26.97
CA LEU A 191 -16.77 -3.42 26.52
C LEU A 191 -15.84 -2.62 27.42
N LEU A 192 -14.81 -2.00 26.84
CA LEU A 192 -13.90 -1.11 27.53
C LEU A 192 -14.50 0.30 27.62
N SER A 193 -14.03 1.12 28.57
CA SER A 193 -14.38 2.54 28.62
C SER A 193 -13.87 3.23 27.36
N GLY A 194 -14.80 3.77 26.57
CA GLY A 194 -14.55 4.37 25.26
C GLY A 194 -14.46 5.90 25.29
N LEU A 195 -14.74 6.51 24.14
CA LEU A 195 -14.71 7.97 23.95
C LEU A 195 -15.78 8.42 22.95
N ASP A 196 -16.43 9.53 23.25
CA ASP A 196 -17.30 10.26 22.33
C ASP A 196 -16.65 11.57 21.88
N LEU A 197 -16.21 11.61 20.63
CA LEU A 197 -15.60 12.78 20.00
C LEU A 197 -16.63 13.74 19.38
N ILE A 198 -17.92 13.35 19.36
CA ILE A 198 -19.01 14.19 18.86
C ILE A 198 -19.54 15.06 20.00
N ASP A 199 -19.88 14.45 21.12
CA ASP A 199 -20.41 15.16 22.30
C ASP A 199 -19.30 15.53 23.32
N GLY A 200 -18.07 15.02 23.14
CA GLY A 200 -16.88 15.44 23.89
C GLY A 200 -16.78 14.83 25.29
N ASP A 201 -17.28 13.60 25.47
CA ASP A 201 -17.30 12.91 26.76
C ASP A 201 -16.76 11.47 26.67
N ALA A 202 -16.80 10.73 27.78
CA ALA A 202 -16.31 9.35 27.87
C ALA A 202 -17.39 8.29 27.60
N MET A 203 -18.56 8.70 27.08
CA MET A 203 -19.74 7.86 26.89
C MET A 203 -20.04 7.72 25.39
N PRO A 204 -19.49 6.69 24.70
CA PRO A 204 -19.68 6.46 23.27
C PRO A 204 -21.08 5.89 22.96
N GLN A 205 -22.11 6.49 23.55
CA GLN A 205 -23.50 6.10 23.41
C GLN A 205 -24.04 6.66 22.11
N ASP A 206 -24.60 5.79 21.27
CA ASP A 206 -25.36 6.23 20.10
C ASP A 206 -26.75 6.68 20.58
N PRO A 207 -27.14 7.95 20.37
CA PRO A 207 -28.45 8.46 20.78
C PRO A 207 -29.59 8.00 19.88
N LEU A 208 -29.29 7.29 18.77
CA LEU A 208 -30.26 6.93 17.72
C LEU A 208 -31.01 8.13 17.17
N ASP A 209 -30.31 9.26 17.02
CA ASP A 209 -30.88 10.50 16.49
C ASP A 209 -31.36 10.26 15.04
N PRO A 210 -32.66 10.40 14.74
CA PRO A 210 -33.18 10.22 13.40
C PRO A 210 -32.62 11.22 12.37
N SER A 211 -32.07 12.35 12.82
CA SER A 211 -31.38 13.32 11.96
C SER A 211 -29.93 12.93 11.65
N SER A 212 -29.42 11.87 12.27
CA SER A 212 -28.13 11.28 11.91
C SER A 212 -28.25 10.40 10.67
N GLY A 213 -27.17 10.29 9.89
CA GLY A 213 -27.22 9.56 8.63
C GLY A 213 -27.35 8.04 8.80
N ASN A 214 -26.78 7.47 9.87
CA ASN A 214 -26.75 6.03 10.09
C ASN A 214 -26.89 5.66 11.58
N PRO A 215 -27.98 6.02 12.26
CA PRO A 215 -28.17 5.73 13.68
C PRO A 215 -28.10 4.22 13.96
N GLY A 216 -27.41 3.83 15.02
CA GLY A 216 -27.31 2.44 15.47
C GLY A 216 -26.35 1.57 14.66
N HIS A 217 -25.67 2.14 13.66
CA HIS A 217 -24.71 1.43 12.81
C HIS A 217 -23.57 0.82 13.63
N GLY A 218 -23.01 1.56 14.59
CA GLY A 218 -21.96 1.05 15.45
C GLY A 218 -22.40 -0.13 16.34
N THR A 219 -23.67 -0.21 16.72
CA THR A 219 -24.20 -1.39 17.44
C THR A 219 -24.35 -2.59 16.52
N SER A 220 -24.80 -2.35 15.28
CA SER A 220 -24.92 -3.34 14.22
C SER A 220 -23.60 -4.04 13.96
N THR A 221 -22.56 -3.28 13.64
CA THR A 221 -21.22 -3.80 13.31
C THR A 221 -20.55 -4.41 14.54
N ALA A 222 -20.65 -3.79 15.72
CA ALA A 222 -20.12 -4.36 16.96
C ALA A 222 -20.69 -5.75 17.27
N SER A 223 -21.97 -6.00 16.99
CA SER A 223 -22.59 -7.31 17.21
C SER A 223 -21.94 -8.42 16.36
N VAL A 224 -21.54 -8.10 15.13
CA VAL A 224 -20.85 -9.02 14.20
C VAL A 224 -19.38 -9.26 14.63
N ILE A 225 -18.81 -8.37 15.43
CA ILE A 225 -17.47 -8.57 16.03
C ILE A 225 -17.56 -9.43 17.29
N VAL A 226 -18.35 -9.01 18.29
CA VAL A 226 -18.22 -9.52 19.68
C VAL A 226 -19.49 -10.14 20.29
N SER A 227 -20.59 -10.33 19.55
CA SER A 227 -21.77 -10.99 20.14
C SER A 227 -21.44 -12.40 20.64
N GLN A 228 -21.83 -12.70 21.87
CA GLN A 228 -21.55 -13.96 22.58
C GLN A 228 -22.50 -15.11 22.19
N ALA A 229 -23.28 -14.98 21.11
CA ALA A 229 -24.28 -15.97 20.69
C ALA A 229 -25.35 -16.28 21.76
N LYS A 230 -25.67 -15.28 22.61
CA LYS A 230 -26.81 -15.36 23.55
C LYS A 230 -28.14 -14.98 22.89
N GLY A 231 -28.07 -14.32 21.72
CA GLY A 231 -29.20 -14.01 20.86
C GLY A 231 -29.13 -14.77 19.53
N LYS A 232 -29.53 -14.14 18.43
CA LYS A 232 -29.49 -14.72 17.07
C LYS A 232 -28.13 -14.49 16.38
N VAL A 233 -27.35 -13.51 16.83
CA VAL A 233 -26.07 -13.13 16.21
C VAL A 233 -24.91 -13.82 16.93
N THR A 234 -23.95 -14.33 16.17
CA THR A 234 -22.68 -14.82 16.71
C THR A 234 -21.54 -13.97 16.14
N GLY A 235 -20.79 -13.31 17.00
CA GLY A 235 -19.64 -12.51 16.60
C GLY A 235 -18.48 -13.36 16.08
N SER A 236 -17.60 -12.77 15.28
CA SER A 236 -16.38 -13.41 14.76
C SER A 236 -15.26 -13.55 15.80
N ALA A 237 -15.27 -12.73 16.87
CA ALA A 237 -14.37 -12.80 18.02
C ALA A 237 -15.10 -12.50 19.33
N PRO A 238 -15.99 -13.40 19.80
CA PRO A 238 -16.82 -13.15 20.97
C PRO A 238 -16.02 -12.95 22.28
N ALA A 239 -14.77 -13.41 22.36
CA ALA A 239 -13.93 -13.24 23.56
C ALA A 239 -12.98 -12.02 23.49
N ALA A 240 -13.02 -11.23 22.42
CA ALA A 240 -12.24 -10.00 22.32
C ALA A 240 -12.81 -8.89 23.23
N SER A 241 -11.97 -7.91 23.55
CA SER A 241 -12.40 -6.66 24.21
C SER A 241 -12.64 -5.59 23.16
N LEU A 242 -13.79 -4.93 23.21
CA LEU A 242 -14.15 -3.85 22.29
C LEU A 242 -13.92 -2.50 22.97
N LEU A 243 -13.15 -1.61 22.34
CA LEU A 243 -13.00 -0.20 22.71
C LEU A 243 -13.88 0.65 21.78
N PRO A 244 -15.11 1.00 22.18
CA PRO A 244 -15.99 1.83 21.37
C PRO A 244 -15.50 3.28 21.31
N VAL A 245 -15.45 3.85 20.11
CA VAL A 245 -15.14 5.27 19.88
C VAL A 245 -16.20 5.85 18.95
N ARG A 246 -17.05 6.73 19.50
CA ARG A 246 -18.05 7.45 18.73
C ARG A 246 -17.38 8.65 18.07
N CYS A 247 -17.16 8.58 16.76
CA CYS A 247 -16.45 9.63 16.01
C CYS A 247 -17.18 10.10 14.75
N ILE A 248 -18.26 9.41 14.35
CA ILE A 248 -19.08 9.74 13.19
C ILE A 248 -20.58 9.67 13.53
N SER A 249 -21.40 10.43 12.83
CA SER A 249 -22.87 10.31 12.85
C SER A 249 -23.43 9.76 11.53
N SER A 250 -22.56 9.60 10.53
CA SER A 250 -22.84 8.96 9.25
C SER A 250 -21.59 8.24 8.78
N VAL A 251 -21.78 7.11 8.11
CA VAL A 251 -20.69 6.34 7.48
C VAL A 251 -20.13 7.06 6.24
N ILE A 252 -20.85 8.06 5.72
CA ILE A 252 -20.38 8.93 4.64
C ILE A 252 -19.53 10.04 5.26
N VAL A 253 -18.22 9.90 5.09
CA VAL A 253 -17.23 10.78 5.71
C VAL A 253 -16.82 11.87 4.73
N VAL A 254 -17.34 13.07 4.95
CA VAL A 254 -16.93 14.22 4.16
C VAL A 254 -15.60 14.80 4.70
N PHE A 255 -15.31 14.66 6.00
CA PHE A 255 -14.09 15.18 6.64
C PHE A 255 -13.60 14.27 7.77
N ALA A 256 -12.28 14.18 7.94
CA ALA A 256 -11.66 13.03 8.61
C ALA A 256 -10.90 13.35 9.92
N SER A 257 -10.92 14.59 10.41
CA SER A 257 -10.08 14.97 11.56
C SER A 257 -10.50 14.27 12.86
N ARG A 258 -11.81 14.13 13.12
CA ARG A 258 -12.32 13.35 14.27
C ARG A 258 -11.92 11.88 14.17
N ILE A 259 -11.87 11.32 12.96
CA ILE A 259 -11.43 9.94 12.74
C ILE A 259 -9.92 9.82 12.99
N ALA A 260 -9.13 10.80 12.56
CA ALA A 260 -7.71 10.88 12.86
C ALA A 260 -7.43 10.97 14.38
N GLU A 261 -8.20 11.80 15.11
CA GLU A 261 -8.15 11.89 16.57
C GLU A 261 -8.60 10.57 17.24
N ALA A 262 -9.62 9.91 16.70
CA ALA A 262 -10.09 8.60 17.15
C ALA A 262 -9.04 7.49 16.98
N ILE A 263 -8.31 7.51 15.86
CA ILE A 263 -7.21 6.57 15.60
C ILE A 263 -6.10 6.76 16.63
N ASP A 264 -5.66 8.00 16.85
CA ASP A 264 -4.63 8.28 17.84
C ASP A 264 -5.11 7.93 19.27
N HIS A 265 -6.38 8.16 19.59
CA HIS A 265 -6.97 7.70 20.86
C HIS A 265 -6.91 6.18 20.99
N ALA A 266 -7.28 5.43 19.94
CA ALA A 266 -7.19 3.98 19.95
C ALA A 266 -5.76 3.49 20.19
N VAL A 267 -4.77 4.09 19.51
CA VAL A 267 -3.35 3.80 19.73
C VAL A 267 -2.94 4.08 21.18
N ALA A 268 -3.29 5.25 21.71
CA ALA A 268 -2.96 5.65 23.10
C ALA A 268 -3.60 4.71 24.15
N ARG A 269 -4.75 4.13 23.84
CA ARG A 269 -5.45 3.15 24.69
C ARG A 269 -4.96 1.71 24.50
N GLY A 270 -3.91 1.50 23.70
CA GLY A 270 -3.30 0.19 23.48
C GLY A 270 -4.14 -0.74 22.61
N ALA A 271 -4.96 -0.20 21.71
CA ALA A 271 -5.67 -1.02 20.73
C ALA A 271 -4.69 -1.85 19.89
N HIS A 272 -5.09 -3.06 19.54
CA HIS A 272 -4.31 -3.93 18.66
C HIS A 272 -4.86 -3.92 17.21
N VAL A 273 -6.17 -3.70 17.08
CA VAL A 273 -6.89 -3.63 15.82
C VAL A 273 -7.77 -2.38 15.84
N ILE A 274 -7.79 -1.63 14.75
CA ILE A 274 -8.75 -0.55 14.48
C ILE A 274 -9.64 -1.01 13.34
N THR A 275 -10.95 -0.89 13.53
CA THR A 275 -11.96 -1.16 12.49
C THR A 275 -12.74 0.12 12.19
N MET A 276 -12.89 0.41 10.91
CA MET A 276 -13.57 1.60 10.39
C MET A 276 -14.56 1.18 9.30
N SER A 277 -15.83 1.18 9.67
CA SER A 277 -16.95 0.88 8.77
C SER A 277 -17.51 2.18 8.20
N LEU A 278 -16.65 2.93 7.52
CA LEU A 278 -16.92 4.29 7.03
C LEU A 278 -16.13 4.57 5.75
N GLY A 279 -16.55 5.59 5.00
CA GLY A 279 -15.98 5.88 3.70
C GLY A 279 -16.25 7.29 3.21
N GLY A 280 -15.25 7.89 2.56
CA GLY A 280 -15.43 9.15 1.85
C GLY A 280 -14.14 9.70 1.27
N LEU A 281 -13.90 11.00 1.48
CA LEU A 281 -12.80 11.73 0.82
C LEU A 281 -11.47 11.55 1.55
N SER A 282 -10.36 11.66 0.82
CA SER A 282 -9.02 11.67 1.39
C SER A 282 -8.76 12.93 2.21
N SER A 283 -8.05 12.80 3.32
CA SER A 283 -7.50 13.92 4.09
C SER A 283 -6.11 13.58 4.58
N PHE A 284 -5.19 14.56 4.53
CA PHE A 284 -3.83 14.36 5.01
C PHE A 284 -3.77 14.05 6.51
N SER A 285 -4.72 14.57 7.29
CA SER A 285 -4.77 14.36 8.74
C SER A 285 -5.05 12.90 9.07
N LEU A 286 -5.98 12.28 8.32
CA LEU A 286 -6.29 10.87 8.42
C LEU A 286 -5.14 10.00 7.91
N GLU A 287 -4.53 10.32 6.76
CA GLU A 287 -3.35 9.61 6.25
C GLU A 287 -2.22 9.53 7.28
N ARG A 288 -1.90 10.66 7.92
CA ARG A 288 -0.85 10.73 8.96
C ARG A 288 -1.22 9.90 10.19
N ALA A 289 -2.49 9.92 10.61
CA ALA A 289 -2.97 9.09 11.72
C ALA A 289 -2.89 7.59 11.41
N LEU A 290 -3.28 7.18 10.19
CA LEU A 290 -3.16 5.78 9.73
C LEU A 290 -1.70 5.33 9.74
N ALA A 291 -0.79 6.13 9.21
CA ALA A 291 0.65 5.85 9.23
C ALA A 291 1.19 5.71 10.66
N ARG A 292 0.76 6.57 11.59
CA ARG A 292 1.12 6.46 13.01
C ARG A 292 0.59 5.18 13.64
N ALA A 293 -0.65 4.79 13.36
CA ALA A 293 -1.22 3.55 13.89
C ALA A 293 -0.45 2.30 13.42
N VAL A 294 -0.12 2.22 12.13
CA VAL A 294 0.70 1.13 11.58
C VAL A 294 2.09 1.11 12.21
N ALA A 295 2.73 2.28 12.38
CA ALA A 295 4.02 2.40 13.04
C ALA A 295 3.98 1.99 14.54
N ALA A 296 2.81 2.10 15.18
CA ALA A 296 2.57 1.67 16.56
C ALA A 296 2.18 0.18 16.67
N ASP A 297 2.39 -0.62 15.60
CA ASP A 297 2.01 -2.03 15.53
C ASP A 297 0.50 -2.26 15.75
N VAL A 298 -0.35 -1.36 15.24
CA VAL A 298 -1.82 -1.49 15.23
C VAL A 298 -2.27 -1.84 13.81
N ILE A 299 -3.11 -2.87 13.67
CA ILE A 299 -3.67 -3.28 12.38
C ILE A 299 -4.93 -2.46 12.11
N VAL A 300 -5.02 -1.83 10.94
CA VAL A 300 -6.11 -0.93 10.54
C VAL A 300 -6.91 -1.54 9.39
N LEU A 301 -8.22 -1.68 9.61
CA LEU A 301 -9.17 -2.31 8.69
C LEU A 301 -10.22 -1.29 8.25
N ALA A 302 -10.53 -1.24 6.95
CA ALA A 302 -11.48 -0.28 6.41
C ALA A 302 -12.36 -0.86 5.30
N ALA A 303 -13.61 -0.38 5.27
CA ALA A 303 -14.62 -0.81 4.30
C ALA A 303 -14.31 -0.29 2.90
N ALA A 304 -14.36 -1.18 1.88
CA ALA A 304 -14.12 -0.77 0.50
C ALA A 304 -15.16 0.25 0.00
N GLY A 305 -16.36 0.28 0.58
CA GLY A 305 -17.46 1.18 0.22
C GLY A 305 -18.63 0.44 -0.42
N ASN A 306 -19.77 1.13 -0.49
CA ASN A 306 -21.04 0.58 -0.96
C ASN A 306 -21.61 1.41 -2.12
N CYS A 307 -22.09 0.74 -3.17
CA CYS A 307 -22.83 1.28 -4.32
C CYS A 307 -22.19 2.45 -5.11
N VAL A 308 -20.93 2.81 -4.84
CA VAL A 308 -20.16 3.83 -5.61
C VAL A 308 -19.13 3.23 -6.57
N LYS A 309 -19.05 1.90 -6.63
CA LYS A 309 -18.21 1.08 -7.55
C LYS A 309 -16.69 1.23 -7.42
N VAL A 310 -16.17 2.28 -6.81
CA VAL A 310 -14.74 2.52 -6.56
C VAL A 310 -14.41 2.45 -5.07
N VAL A 311 -13.19 2.00 -4.73
CA VAL A 311 -12.76 1.91 -3.32
C VAL A 311 -12.65 3.31 -2.70
N VAL A 312 -13.33 3.51 -1.58
CA VAL A 312 -13.39 4.80 -0.86
C VAL A 312 -12.23 4.97 0.13
N TYR A 313 -11.96 6.20 0.56
CA TYR A 313 -11.01 6.45 1.65
C TYR A 313 -11.68 6.23 3.00
N PRO A 314 -11.03 5.65 4.04
CA PRO A 314 -9.62 5.30 4.14
C PRO A 314 -9.20 3.95 3.55
N ALA A 315 -10.11 3.10 3.06
CA ALA A 315 -9.73 1.79 2.52
C ALA A 315 -8.74 1.90 1.34
N ALA A 316 -8.83 2.94 0.52
CA ALA A 316 -7.86 3.20 -0.55
C ALA A 316 -6.44 3.60 -0.05
N ASP A 317 -6.24 3.85 1.25
CA ASP A 317 -4.92 4.16 1.81
C ASP A 317 -4.04 2.90 1.91
N PRO A 318 -2.76 2.93 1.49
CA PRO A 318 -1.83 1.81 1.70
C PRO A 318 -1.60 1.41 3.16
N ASN A 319 -1.94 2.28 4.12
CA ASN A 319 -1.91 2.00 5.56
C ASN A 319 -3.24 1.42 6.08
N CYS A 320 -4.16 1.02 5.21
CA CYS A 320 -5.36 0.25 5.54
C CYS A 320 -5.35 -1.12 4.88
N ILE A 321 -6.04 -2.08 5.49
CA ILE A 321 -6.47 -3.30 4.80
C ILE A 321 -7.89 -3.07 4.28
N ALA A 322 -8.05 -2.98 2.97
CA ALA A 322 -9.31 -2.70 2.29
C ALA A 322 -10.13 -3.98 2.11
N ILE A 323 -11.37 -3.96 2.60
CA ILE A 323 -12.19 -5.17 2.67
C ILE A 323 -13.46 -5.01 1.82
N GLY A 324 -13.58 -5.88 0.80
CA GLY A 324 -14.75 -5.98 -0.06
C GLY A 324 -15.80 -6.98 0.45
N GLY A 325 -16.93 -7.05 -0.23
CA GLY A 325 -18.09 -7.84 0.18
C GLY A 325 -18.42 -9.02 -0.73
N VAL A 326 -18.84 -10.15 -0.14
CA VAL A 326 -19.48 -11.29 -0.83
C VAL A 326 -20.85 -11.62 -0.25
N ASN A 327 -21.64 -12.37 -1.01
CA ASN A 327 -22.91 -12.94 -0.58
C ASN A 327 -22.79 -14.39 -0.06
N ALA A 328 -23.92 -14.96 0.39
CA ALA A 328 -24.00 -16.33 0.89
C ALA A 328 -23.62 -17.41 -0.15
N LYS A 329 -23.62 -17.08 -1.45
CA LYS A 329 -23.19 -17.94 -2.55
C LYS A 329 -21.68 -17.86 -2.82
N SER A 330 -20.92 -17.10 -2.03
CA SER A 330 -19.49 -16.82 -2.25
C SER A 330 -19.21 -16.00 -3.52
N GLU A 331 -20.22 -15.27 -4.04
CA GLU A 331 -20.07 -14.37 -5.18
C GLU A 331 -19.81 -12.94 -4.69
N PRO A 332 -19.04 -12.11 -5.41
CA PRO A 332 -18.90 -10.70 -5.09
C PRO A 332 -20.26 -10.01 -4.97
N TRP A 333 -20.49 -9.32 -3.85
CA TRP A 333 -21.73 -8.59 -3.63
C TRP A 333 -21.84 -7.43 -4.62
N ARG A 334 -22.97 -7.31 -5.31
CA ARG A 334 -23.21 -6.26 -6.33
C ARG A 334 -23.06 -4.83 -5.77
N GLY A 335 -23.37 -4.65 -4.48
CA GLY A 335 -23.20 -3.41 -3.74
C GLY A 335 -21.76 -3.11 -3.33
N SER A 336 -20.84 -4.08 -3.35
CA SER A 336 -19.45 -3.85 -2.96
C SER A 336 -18.72 -2.94 -3.95
N CYS A 337 -17.99 -1.97 -3.43
CA CYS A 337 -16.93 -1.32 -4.19
C CYS A 337 -15.79 -2.29 -4.51
N ARG A 338 -15.04 -1.96 -5.56
CA ARG A 338 -14.05 -2.85 -6.17
C ARG A 338 -12.87 -2.07 -6.76
N GLY A 339 -11.70 -2.71 -6.83
CA GLY A 339 -10.47 -2.11 -7.36
C GLY A 339 -9.20 -2.77 -6.81
N PRO A 340 -8.01 -2.43 -7.34
CA PRO A 340 -6.71 -2.97 -6.91
C PRO A 340 -6.33 -2.63 -5.47
N GLU A 341 -7.05 -1.70 -4.85
CA GLU A 341 -6.93 -1.39 -3.44
C GLU A 341 -7.50 -2.50 -2.56
N VAL A 342 -8.53 -3.25 -3.01
CA VAL A 342 -9.14 -4.33 -2.24
C VAL A 342 -8.10 -5.41 -1.92
N ASP A 343 -7.87 -5.66 -0.64
CA ASP A 343 -6.95 -6.69 -0.16
C ASP A 343 -7.62 -8.07 -0.15
N ILE A 344 -8.86 -8.12 0.33
CA ILE A 344 -9.61 -9.36 0.56
C ILE A 344 -11.11 -9.06 0.66
N CYS A 345 -11.95 -10.07 0.47
CA CYS A 345 -13.38 -9.99 0.72
C CYS A 345 -13.83 -10.84 1.93
N ALA A 346 -14.92 -10.43 2.56
CA ALA A 346 -15.64 -11.20 3.57
C ALA A 346 -17.17 -11.03 3.39
N PRO A 347 -18.00 -11.86 4.05
CA PRO A 347 -19.46 -11.74 3.96
C PRO A 347 -19.97 -10.31 4.24
N ALA A 348 -20.80 -9.80 3.35
CA ALA A 348 -21.33 -8.43 3.41
C ALA A 348 -22.82 -8.33 3.08
N GLU A 349 -23.35 -9.19 2.21
CA GLU A 349 -24.77 -9.21 1.85
C GLU A 349 -25.53 -10.12 2.83
N ASN A 350 -26.59 -9.62 3.46
CA ASN A 350 -27.50 -10.37 4.32
C ASN A 350 -26.84 -11.04 5.54
N VAL A 351 -25.92 -10.32 6.18
CA VAL A 351 -25.29 -10.72 7.45
C VAL A 351 -26.25 -10.42 8.61
N PHE A 352 -26.46 -11.41 9.49
CA PHE A 352 -27.27 -11.21 10.69
C PHE A 352 -26.58 -10.29 11.69
N ARG A 353 -27.30 -9.26 12.15
CA ARG A 353 -26.78 -8.19 13.01
C ARG A 353 -27.81 -7.72 14.03
N ALA A 354 -27.34 -7.00 15.06
CA ALA A 354 -28.18 -6.29 16.03
C ALA A 354 -28.91 -5.11 15.38
N LYS A 355 -30.23 -5.00 15.58
CA LYS A 355 -31.04 -3.89 15.06
C LYS A 355 -31.38 -2.93 16.20
N ALA A 356 -30.72 -1.77 16.26
CA ALA A 356 -31.07 -0.76 17.27
C ALA A 356 -32.25 0.11 16.82
N GLU A 357 -33.21 0.37 17.71
CA GLU A 357 -34.36 1.25 17.45
C GLU A 357 -34.61 2.21 18.63
N PRO A 358 -35.16 3.41 18.40
CA PRO A 358 -35.58 4.28 19.50
C PRO A 358 -36.59 3.57 20.41
N GLY A 359 -36.31 3.53 21.72
CA GLY A 359 -37.20 2.92 22.72
C GLY A 359 -36.98 1.42 23.00
N GLY A 360 -35.97 0.78 22.40
CA GLY A 360 -35.61 -0.61 22.73
C GLY A 360 -34.66 -1.26 21.73
N SER A 361 -34.49 -2.58 21.84
CA SER A 361 -33.43 -3.27 21.12
C SER A 361 -33.77 -3.76 19.71
N GLY A 362 -34.90 -3.38 19.08
CA GLY A 362 -35.28 -3.73 17.68
C GLY A 362 -35.19 -5.21 17.21
N GLY A 363 -34.71 -6.14 18.03
CA GLY A 363 -34.34 -7.50 17.69
C GLY A 363 -33.00 -7.62 16.95
N SER A 364 -32.93 -8.65 16.09
CA SER A 364 -31.81 -8.90 15.19
C SER A 364 -32.38 -9.13 13.80
N SER A 365 -31.73 -8.61 12.77
CA SER A 365 -32.20 -8.66 11.38
C SER A 365 -31.03 -8.89 10.42
N GLN A 366 -31.33 -9.06 9.13
CA GLN A 366 -30.28 -9.12 8.12
C GLN A 366 -29.83 -7.69 7.77
N GLY A 367 -28.56 -7.54 7.41
CA GLY A 367 -27.96 -6.28 6.98
C GLY A 367 -27.03 -6.50 5.80
N GLU A 368 -26.92 -5.48 4.95
CA GLU A 368 -26.05 -5.48 3.77
C GLU A 368 -25.04 -4.33 3.88
N GLY A 369 -23.76 -4.58 3.62
CA GLY A 369 -22.71 -3.56 3.75
C GLY A 369 -21.32 -4.14 3.86
N THR A 370 -20.34 -3.49 3.19
CA THR A 370 -18.91 -3.83 3.39
C THR A 370 -18.47 -3.59 4.85
N SER A 371 -19.22 -2.79 5.60
CA SER A 371 -19.15 -2.66 7.07
C SER A 371 -19.18 -4.01 7.81
N TYR A 372 -20.03 -4.95 7.38
CA TYR A 372 -20.10 -6.29 7.99
C TYR A 372 -18.90 -7.16 7.63
N ALA A 373 -18.38 -7.01 6.41
CA ALA A 373 -17.16 -7.67 5.99
C ALA A 373 -15.95 -7.20 6.84
N VAL A 374 -15.87 -5.89 7.13
CA VAL A 374 -14.85 -5.32 8.03
C VAL A 374 -15.02 -5.85 9.46
N ALA A 375 -16.25 -5.91 9.98
CA ALA A 375 -16.53 -6.45 11.30
C ALA A 375 -16.07 -7.91 11.46
N LEU A 376 -16.37 -8.76 10.46
CA LEU A 376 -15.91 -10.16 10.43
C LEU A 376 -14.37 -10.25 10.35
N MET A 377 -13.75 -9.37 9.55
CA MET A 377 -12.30 -9.30 9.44
C MET A 377 -11.63 -8.81 10.74
N ALA A 378 -12.27 -7.91 11.48
CA ALA A 378 -11.79 -7.44 12.79
C ALA A 378 -11.72 -8.59 13.79
N GLY A 379 -12.76 -9.44 13.85
CA GLY A 379 -12.72 -10.62 14.69
C GLY A 379 -11.73 -11.68 14.22
N ALA A 380 -11.57 -11.88 12.91
CA ALA A 380 -10.52 -12.75 12.38
C ALA A 380 -9.11 -12.28 12.75
N THR A 381 -8.85 -10.98 12.63
CA THR A 381 -7.60 -10.33 13.04
C THR A 381 -7.34 -10.55 14.53
N ALA A 382 -8.36 -10.38 15.37
CA ALA A 382 -8.25 -10.63 16.79
C ALA A 382 -7.98 -12.09 17.12
N CYS A 383 -8.65 -13.03 16.44
CA CYS A 383 -8.37 -14.46 16.59
C CYS A 383 -6.92 -14.81 16.20
N TRP A 384 -6.42 -14.23 15.11
CA TRP A 384 -5.04 -14.44 14.65
C TRP A 384 -4.02 -13.91 15.67
N LEU A 385 -4.19 -12.68 16.16
CA LEU A 385 -3.32 -12.10 17.19
C LEU A 385 -3.36 -12.87 18.51
N ALA A 386 -4.54 -13.34 18.93
CA ALA A 386 -4.71 -14.15 20.13
C ALA A 386 -4.02 -15.51 19.99
N HIS A 387 -4.16 -16.14 18.83
CA HIS A 387 -3.61 -17.47 18.54
C HIS A 387 -2.07 -17.47 18.45
N HIS A 388 -1.50 -16.56 17.66
CA HIS A 388 -0.04 -16.50 17.48
C HIS A 388 0.66 -15.75 18.62
N GLY A 389 -0.06 -14.94 19.38
CA GLY A 389 0.48 -14.01 20.35
C GLY A 389 1.00 -12.74 19.67
N ARG A 390 0.46 -11.58 20.03
CA ARG A 390 0.81 -10.28 19.42
C ARG A 390 2.31 -10.00 19.40
N ALA A 391 3.00 -10.21 20.52
CA ALA A 391 4.45 -9.98 20.60
C ALA A 391 5.25 -10.88 19.65
N ARG A 392 4.84 -12.15 19.50
CA ARG A 392 5.45 -13.07 18.54
C ARG A 392 5.16 -12.64 17.10
N ALA A 393 3.94 -12.25 16.78
CA ALA A 393 3.59 -11.75 15.45
C ALA A 393 4.40 -10.51 15.06
N ILE A 394 4.59 -9.57 16.00
CA ILE A 394 5.46 -8.40 15.81
C ILE A 394 6.91 -8.82 15.59
N ALA A 395 7.43 -9.75 16.40
CA ALA A 395 8.80 -10.26 16.23
C ALA A 395 8.99 -10.94 14.86
N ALA A 396 8.02 -11.76 14.43
CA ALA A 396 8.02 -12.39 13.12
C ALA A 396 8.01 -11.36 11.99
N ALA A 397 7.17 -10.31 12.09
CA ALA A 397 7.12 -9.24 11.10
C ALA A 397 8.47 -8.49 11.00
N ARG A 398 9.01 -8.08 12.15
CA ARG A 398 10.30 -7.37 12.21
C ARG A 398 11.47 -8.22 11.72
N SER A 399 11.46 -9.54 11.98
CA SER A 399 12.48 -10.46 11.44
C SER A 399 12.50 -10.54 9.91
N LYS A 400 11.39 -10.13 9.27
CA LYS A 400 11.20 -10.08 7.82
C LYS A 400 11.31 -8.65 7.26
N GLY A 401 11.65 -7.64 8.08
CA GLY A 401 11.67 -6.24 7.66
C GLY A 401 10.29 -5.64 7.37
N LEU A 402 9.23 -6.20 7.97
CA LEU A 402 7.84 -5.78 7.75
C LEU A 402 7.23 -5.13 8.99
N SER A 403 6.22 -4.29 8.80
CA SER A 403 5.30 -3.92 9.87
C SER A 403 4.39 -5.10 10.22
N LEU A 404 3.80 -5.09 11.43
CA LEU A 404 2.80 -6.10 11.83
C LEU A 404 1.63 -6.15 10.82
N GLN A 405 1.17 -4.98 10.36
CA GLN A 405 0.09 -4.90 9.38
C GLN A 405 0.45 -5.58 8.06
N GLU A 406 1.66 -5.36 7.56
CA GLU A 406 2.06 -5.95 6.28
C GLU A 406 2.23 -7.47 6.39
N LEU A 407 2.75 -7.98 7.51
CA LEU A 407 2.75 -9.43 7.77
C LEU A 407 1.33 -9.99 7.76
N PHE A 408 0.41 -9.31 8.45
CA PHE A 408 -0.98 -9.74 8.52
C PHE A 408 -1.71 -9.67 7.17
N ARG A 409 -1.50 -8.59 6.40
CA ARG A 409 -2.02 -8.42 5.03
C ARG A 409 -1.57 -9.58 4.15
N ARG A 410 -0.31 -10.00 4.22
CA ARG A 410 0.19 -11.16 3.48
C ARG A 410 -0.47 -12.46 3.96
N ALA A 411 -0.54 -12.65 5.27
CA ALA A 411 -1.11 -13.86 5.86
C ALA A 411 -2.56 -14.05 5.44
N VAL A 412 -3.36 -12.99 5.47
CA VAL A 412 -4.78 -13.07 5.08
C VAL A 412 -4.93 -13.27 3.57
N ARG A 413 -4.10 -12.65 2.74
CA ARG A 413 -4.13 -12.84 1.28
C ARG A 413 -3.69 -14.24 0.87
N ASP A 414 -2.63 -14.78 1.45
CA ASP A 414 -2.10 -16.11 1.12
C ASP A 414 -3.01 -17.26 1.60
N THR A 415 -3.88 -16.99 2.58
CA THR A 415 -4.81 -17.99 3.13
C THR A 415 -6.25 -17.82 2.65
N ALA A 416 -6.52 -16.81 1.83
CA ALA A 416 -7.84 -16.55 1.28
C ALA A 416 -8.33 -17.73 0.43
N ARG A 417 -9.61 -18.08 0.56
CA ARG A 417 -10.27 -19.05 -0.30
C ARG A 417 -10.71 -18.34 -1.57
N GLN A 418 -10.23 -18.79 -2.73
CA GLN A 418 -10.66 -18.26 -4.03
C GLN A 418 -11.77 -19.13 -4.63
N PRO A 419 -12.99 -18.58 -4.84
CA PRO A 419 -13.98 -19.18 -5.73
C PRO A 419 -13.47 -19.34 -7.16
N ALA A 420 -14.15 -20.17 -7.96
CA ALA A 420 -13.89 -20.23 -9.40
C ALA A 420 -14.13 -18.85 -10.04
N ASP A 421 -13.31 -18.49 -11.02
CA ASP A 421 -13.37 -17.21 -11.76
C ASP A 421 -13.26 -15.95 -10.88
N TRP A 422 -12.60 -16.05 -9.73
CA TRP A 422 -12.37 -14.91 -8.85
C TRP A 422 -11.52 -13.82 -9.51
N ASP A 423 -12.07 -12.62 -9.65
CA ASP A 423 -11.34 -11.45 -10.14
C ASP A 423 -10.50 -10.83 -9.03
N ALA A 424 -9.25 -11.30 -8.91
CA ALA A 424 -8.32 -10.84 -7.89
C ALA A 424 -7.90 -9.37 -8.04
N MET A 425 -8.14 -8.79 -9.22
CA MET A 425 -7.84 -7.38 -9.49
C MET A 425 -8.91 -6.46 -8.92
N LEU A 426 -10.16 -6.91 -8.90
CA LEU A 426 -11.30 -6.13 -8.42
C LEU A 426 -11.68 -6.45 -6.97
N PHE A 427 -11.49 -7.69 -6.54
CA PHE A 427 -11.98 -8.19 -5.25
C PHE A 427 -10.87 -8.75 -4.34
N GLY A 428 -9.60 -8.43 -4.63
CA GLY A 428 -8.47 -8.82 -3.80
C GLY A 428 -8.21 -10.33 -3.81
N ALA A 429 -7.51 -10.84 -2.80
CA ALA A 429 -6.96 -12.20 -2.84
C ALA A 429 -8.00 -13.34 -2.75
N GLY A 430 -9.27 -13.06 -2.43
CA GLY A 430 -10.29 -14.09 -2.23
C GLY A 430 -11.21 -13.76 -1.06
N ILE A 431 -11.88 -14.80 -0.56
CA ILE A 431 -12.74 -14.75 0.63
C ILE A 431 -11.93 -15.17 1.86
N LEU A 432 -12.04 -14.42 2.95
CA LEU A 432 -11.44 -14.72 4.25
C LEU A 432 -11.66 -16.17 4.68
N ASN A 433 -10.58 -16.82 5.14
CA ASN A 433 -10.60 -18.16 5.72
C ASN A 433 -9.80 -18.15 7.04
N MET A 434 -10.51 -18.03 8.16
CA MET A 434 -9.91 -17.93 9.49
C MET A 434 -9.14 -19.19 9.89
N GLU A 435 -9.60 -20.37 9.48
CA GLU A 435 -8.92 -21.61 9.84
C GLU A 435 -7.54 -21.69 9.17
N ALA A 436 -7.48 -21.44 7.86
CA ALA A 436 -6.22 -21.42 7.14
C ALA A 436 -5.29 -20.32 7.67
N LEU A 437 -5.84 -19.13 7.96
CA LEU A 437 -5.12 -18.01 8.54
C LEU A 437 -4.44 -18.36 9.87
N LEU A 438 -5.13 -19.04 10.79
CA LEU A 438 -4.57 -19.42 12.10
C LEU A 438 -3.60 -20.60 12.01
N ARG A 439 -3.76 -21.47 11.00
CA ARG A 439 -2.85 -22.60 10.76
C ARG A 439 -1.53 -22.17 10.12
N LEU A 440 -1.48 -20.98 9.55
CA LEU A 440 -0.30 -20.47 8.86
C LEU A 440 0.88 -20.32 9.81
N ASP A 441 2.02 -20.90 9.46
CA ASP A 441 3.26 -20.70 10.20
C ASP A 441 3.90 -19.36 9.79
N LEU A 442 3.87 -18.38 10.70
CA LEU A 442 4.41 -17.04 10.47
C LEU A 442 5.90 -17.07 10.15
N ASP A 443 6.64 -18.05 10.66
CA ASP A 443 8.08 -18.15 10.44
C ASP A 443 8.37 -18.69 9.03
N ALA A 444 7.51 -19.56 8.51
CA ALA A 444 7.58 -20.14 7.17
C ALA A 444 7.11 -19.20 6.06
N MET A 445 6.38 -18.12 6.38
CA MET A 445 5.91 -17.17 5.37
C MET A 445 7.07 -16.57 4.54
N PRO A 446 6.96 -16.56 3.20
CA PRO A 446 7.97 -16.01 2.32
C PRO A 446 8.06 -14.49 2.43
N THR A 447 9.23 -13.97 2.11
CA THR A 447 9.60 -12.58 2.26
C THR A 447 9.54 -11.90 0.90
N ARG A 448 8.36 -11.35 0.55
CA ARG A 448 8.16 -10.49 -0.63
C ARG A 448 8.64 -9.06 -0.36
N GLU A 449 9.11 -8.33 -1.36
CA GLU A 449 9.29 -6.87 -1.21
C GLU A 449 7.93 -6.23 -0.92
N GLY A 450 7.87 -5.35 0.08
CA GLY A 450 6.76 -4.41 0.18
C GLY A 450 6.91 -3.41 -0.95
N GLY A 451 5.86 -3.18 -1.75
CA GLY A 451 5.92 -2.24 -2.86
C GLY A 451 6.51 -0.90 -2.40
N ALA A 452 7.43 -0.33 -3.19
CA ALA A 452 8.04 0.96 -2.90
C ALA A 452 6.96 1.97 -2.52
N GLY A 453 7.00 2.46 -1.27
CA GLY A 453 6.07 3.47 -0.81
C GLY A 453 6.20 4.70 -1.70
N VAL A 454 5.26 4.88 -2.62
CA VAL A 454 5.12 6.12 -3.38
C VAL A 454 4.77 7.19 -2.35
N SER A 455 5.78 7.94 -1.93
CA SER A 455 5.62 9.17 -1.19
C SER A 455 5.02 10.22 -2.11
N SER A 456 4.08 10.98 -1.54
CA SER A 456 3.26 12.04 -2.13
C SER A 456 2.28 11.57 -3.20
N ALA A 457 1.07 11.22 -2.77
CA ALA A 457 -0.08 11.67 -3.53
C ALA A 457 -0.14 13.21 -3.45
N PRO A 458 -0.48 13.91 -4.54
CA PRO A 458 -1.19 15.16 -4.36
C PRO A 458 -2.53 15.17 -5.10
N THR A 459 -3.44 15.92 -4.47
CA THR A 459 -4.73 16.47 -4.91
C THR A 459 -5.83 15.51 -5.36
N GLY A 460 -7.01 15.67 -4.75
CA GLY A 460 -8.18 14.84 -5.00
C GLY A 460 -8.85 15.01 -6.38
N GLU A 461 -8.28 15.78 -7.31
CA GLU A 461 -8.77 15.96 -8.69
C GLU A 461 -9.01 14.63 -9.43
N GLY A 462 -8.17 13.62 -9.23
CA GLY A 462 -8.28 12.33 -9.92
C GLY A 462 -9.49 11.48 -9.50
N ARG A 463 -9.94 11.60 -8.25
CA ARG A 463 -11.00 10.74 -7.68
C ARG A 463 -12.40 11.23 -8.03
N VAL A 464 -12.59 12.55 -8.10
CA VAL A 464 -13.85 13.22 -8.46
C VAL A 464 -14.25 12.93 -9.89
N ARG A 465 -13.28 13.01 -10.80
CA ARG A 465 -13.47 12.68 -12.22
C ARG A 465 -13.81 11.20 -12.44
N ASN A 466 -13.24 10.30 -11.63
CA ASN A 466 -13.56 8.87 -11.67
C ASN A 466 -14.99 8.58 -11.20
N LEU A 467 -15.45 9.27 -10.15
CA LEU A 467 -16.82 9.18 -9.66
C LEU A 467 -17.81 9.69 -10.73
N LEU A 468 -17.62 10.92 -11.23
CA LEU A 468 -18.44 11.57 -12.26
C LEU A 468 -18.60 10.77 -13.56
N LEU A 469 -17.55 10.09 -14.02
CA LEU A 469 -17.59 9.31 -15.27
C LEU A 469 -18.12 7.88 -15.07
N SER A 470 -17.94 7.27 -13.89
CA SER A 470 -18.55 5.96 -13.57
C SER A 470 -20.08 6.00 -13.50
N LEU A 471 -20.63 7.18 -13.18
CA LEU A 471 -22.07 7.45 -13.12
C LEU A 471 -22.68 7.71 -14.51
N ALA A 472 -21.85 7.88 -15.54
CA ALA A 472 -22.29 8.19 -16.91
C ALA A 472 -22.50 6.94 -17.81
N GLU A 473 -22.27 5.72 -17.31
CA GLU A 473 -22.18 4.50 -18.13
C GLU A 473 -23.41 3.54 -18.07
N GLU A 474 -24.50 3.88 -17.38
CA GLU A 474 -25.74 3.06 -17.36
C GLU A 474 -26.98 3.86 -17.85
N PRO A 475 -27.28 3.87 -19.17
CA PRO A 475 -28.29 4.75 -19.76
C PRO A 475 -29.73 4.48 -19.31
N SER A 476 -30.03 3.32 -18.71
CA SER A 476 -31.40 2.96 -18.32
C SER A 476 -31.83 3.46 -16.94
N GLU A 477 -30.91 3.96 -16.13
CA GLU A 477 -31.20 4.44 -14.75
C GLU A 477 -30.80 5.92 -14.53
N ALA A 478 -30.25 6.56 -15.57
CA ALA A 478 -29.70 7.91 -15.52
C ALA A 478 -30.73 9.03 -15.30
N LEU A 479 -32.01 8.83 -15.64
CA LEU A 479 -33.01 9.92 -15.58
C LEU A 479 -33.55 10.18 -14.16
N ALA A 480 -33.49 9.20 -13.26
CA ALA A 480 -33.91 9.38 -11.87
C ALA A 480 -32.77 9.92 -10.98
N ALA A 481 -31.51 9.61 -11.31
CA ALA A 481 -30.34 10.10 -10.58
C ALA A 481 -30.02 11.58 -10.87
N ALA A 482 -30.40 12.11 -12.05
CA ALA A 482 -30.02 13.44 -12.52
C ALA A 482 -30.59 14.63 -11.71
N GLN A 483 -31.63 14.44 -10.89
CA GLN A 483 -32.27 15.54 -10.15
C GLN A 483 -31.77 15.75 -8.70
N ILE A 484 -30.99 14.80 -8.14
CA ILE A 484 -30.43 14.91 -6.77
C ILE A 484 -28.89 15.10 -6.81
N HIS A 485 -28.28 14.98 -7.99
CA HIS A 485 -26.83 14.85 -8.18
C HIS A 485 -26.02 16.16 -8.32
N ALA A 486 -26.68 17.30 -8.47
CA ALA A 486 -25.99 18.55 -8.82
C ALA A 486 -25.16 19.10 -7.65
N VAL A 487 -25.66 19.03 -6.40
CA VAL A 487 -25.03 19.72 -5.26
C VAL A 487 -23.76 19.03 -4.76
N GLN A 488 -23.75 17.71 -4.58
CA GLN A 488 -22.58 16.98 -4.07
C GLN A 488 -21.44 16.86 -5.09
N THR A 489 -21.78 16.69 -6.37
CA THR A 489 -20.82 16.63 -7.47
C THR A 489 -20.18 17.99 -7.72
N GLU A 490 -20.95 19.07 -7.61
CA GLU A 490 -20.46 20.44 -7.71
C GLU A 490 -19.60 20.84 -6.51
N ILE A 491 -19.98 20.44 -5.30
CA ILE A 491 -19.16 20.57 -4.08
C ILE A 491 -17.80 19.88 -4.25
N ILE A 492 -17.81 18.61 -4.64
CA ILE A 492 -16.60 17.79 -4.78
C ILE A 492 -15.73 18.31 -5.95
N ALA A 493 -16.33 18.80 -7.04
CA ALA A 493 -15.61 19.40 -8.17
C ALA A 493 -15.06 20.81 -7.87
N GLN A 494 -15.81 21.67 -7.18
CA GLN A 494 -15.40 23.04 -6.86
C GLN A 494 -14.28 23.07 -5.80
N VAL A 495 -14.26 22.12 -4.86
CA VAL A 495 -13.18 21.95 -3.86
C VAL A 495 -11.86 21.53 -4.52
N MET A 496 -11.90 20.79 -5.62
CA MET A 496 -10.70 20.25 -6.28
C MET A 496 -10.13 21.18 -7.36
N LEU A 497 -10.98 21.89 -8.12
CA LEU A 497 -10.55 22.75 -9.24
C LEU A 497 -9.90 24.09 -8.80
N ARG A 498 -10.07 24.52 -7.54
CA ARG A 498 -9.54 25.81 -7.04
C ARG A 498 -8.16 25.75 -6.41
N ARG A 499 -7.58 24.56 -6.20
CA ARG A 499 -6.21 24.37 -5.67
C ARG A 499 -5.09 24.55 -6.71
N THR A 500 -5.39 24.80 -7.99
CA THR A 500 -4.39 24.73 -9.10
C THR A 500 -4.23 25.99 -9.97
N GLY A 501 -4.98 27.08 -9.74
CA GLY A 501 -4.73 28.39 -10.39
C GLY A 501 -5.30 28.59 -11.81
N ASP A 502 -6.06 29.68 -11.95
CA ASP A 502 -6.57 30.48 -13.10
C ASP A 502 -6.89 29.93 -14.52
N ALA A 503 -6.50 28.73 -14.95
CA ALA A 503 -6.66 28.34 -16.38
C ALA A 503 -7.95 27.59 -16.76
N GLN A 504 -8.82 27.20 -15.82
CA GLN A 504 -9.90 26.22 -16.07
C GLN A 504 -11.34 26.77 -16.22
N ARG A 505 -11.55 28.10 -16.13
CA ARG A 505 -12.90 28.71 -16.10
C ARG A 505 -13.74 28.48 -17.38
N THR A 506 -13.11 28.23 -18.53
CA THR A 506 -13.80 28.15 -19.85
C THR A 506 -14.21 26.72 -20.24
N ALA A 507 -13.58 25.69 -19.65
CA ALA A 507 -13.81 24.29 -20.02
C ALA A 507 -15.09 23.70 -19.40
N SER A 508 -15.44 24.10 -18.17
CA SER A 508 -16.66 23.63 -17.49
C SER A 508 -17.94 23.95 -18.25
N ARG A 509 -18.03 25.14 -18.87
CA ARG A 509 -19.25 25.56 -19.59
C ARG A 509 -19.56 24.68 -20.81
N ARG A 510 -18.52 24.13 -21.45
CA ARG A 510 -18.66 23.27 -22.64
C ARG A 510 -19.03 21.83 -22.31
N LEU A 511 -18.68 21.36 -21.10
CA LEU A 511 -18.98 20.00 -20.66
C LEU A 511 -20.47 19.86 -20.30
N THR A 512 -21.07 20.90 -19.74
CA THR A 512 -22.51 20.98 -19.45
C THR A 512 -23.38 20.91 -20.70
N GLU A 513 -22.92 21.48 -21.82
CA GLU A 513 -23.65 21.50 -23.09
C GLU A 513 -23.62 20.14 -23.82
N ALA A 514 -22.57 19.34 -23.63
CA ALA A 514 -22.34 18.08 -24.35
C ALA A 514 -23.12 16.88 -23.78
N ILE A 515 -23.51 16.91 -22.51
CA ILE A 515 -24.22 15.81 -21.83
C ILE A 515 -25.69 15.71 -22.29
N SER A 516 -26.23 16.76 -22.94
CA SER A 516 -27.63 16.88 -23.33
C SER A 516 -28.06 16.07 -24.57
N ALA A 517 -27.14 15.50 -25.35
CA ALA A 517 -27.42 15.23 -26.76
C ALA A 517 -27.71 13.77 -27.17
N GLU A 518 -27.04 12.73 -26.66
CA GLU A 518 -27.07 11.43 -27.37
C GLU A 518 -27.10 10.20 -26.45
N GLY A 519 -28.29 9.62 -26.31
CA GLY A 519 -28.53 8.26 -25.84
C GLY A 519 -29.29 7.45 -26.89
N VAL A 520 -29.17 6.12 -26.78
CA VAL A 520 -29.96 5.05 -27.43
C VAL A 520 -29.38 4.43 -28.72
N ALA A 521 -28.73 3.25 -28.59
CA ALA A 521 -29.11 2.02 -29.33
C ALA A 521 -28.26 0.76 -28.98
N ALA A 522 -28.98 -0.29 -28.52
CA ALA A 522 -28.80 -1.74 -28.76
C ALA A 522 -27.92 -2.65 -27.83
N LEU A 523 -28.62 -3.68 -27.30
CA LEU A 523 -28.26 -4.80 -26.42
C LEU A 523 -28.40 -6.17 -27.16
N SER A 524 -27.66 -7.22 -26.73
CA SER A 524 -28.09 -8.64 -26.49
C SER A 524 -26.90 -9.64 -26.54
N LEU A 525 -26.55 -10.35 -25.44
CA LEU A 525 -26.91 -11.74 -24.98
C LEU A 525 -26.25 -12.89 -25.80
N SER A 526 -25.78 -14.07 -25.34
CA SER A 526 -25.82 -14.91 -24.09
C SER A 526 -24.77 -16.06 -24.19
N ALA A 527 -24.03 -16.46 -23.14
CA ALA A 527 -24.14 -17.64 -22.23
C ALA A 527 -23.69 -19.07 -22.71
N CYS A 528 -23.11 -19.85 -21.76
CA CYS A 528 -22.82 -21.32 -21.63
C CYS A 528 -21.32 -21.69 -21.49
N SER A 529 -20.79 -22.68 -20.74
CA SER A 529 -21.11 -23.51 -19.54
C SER A 529 -19.85 -24.37 -19.21
N SER A 530 -19.78 -24.97 -18.01
CA SER A 530 -18.71 -25.69 -17.23
C SER A 530 -18.14 -27.02 -17.84
N ASP A 531 -17.09 -27.74 -17.36
CA ASP A 531 -16.60 -28.23 -16.03
C ASP A 531 -15.17 -28.87 -16.13
N ALA A 532 -14.45 -29.10 -14.98
CA ALA A 532 -13.62 -30.30 -14.59
C ALA A 532 -12.52 -30.00 -13.49
N PRO A 533 -11.80 -30.97 -12.84
CA PRO A 533 -11.78 -31.19 -11.38
C PRO A 533 -10.40 -30.99 -10.66
N ALA A 534 -10.40 -31.05 -9.32
CA ALA A 534 -9.29 -30.76 -8.39
C ALA A 534 -8.22 -31.87 -8.21
N ALA A 535 -7.01 -31.48 -7.79
CA ALA A 535 -5.86 -32.34 -7.46
C ALA A 535 -5.13 -31.85 -6.17
N PRO A 536 -4.29 -32.69 -5.52
CA PRO A 536 -4.16 -32.78 -4.06
C PRO A 536 -2.96 -32.04 -3.42
N SER A 537 -3.07 -31.78 -2.12
CA SER A 537 -2.10 -31.07 -1.26
C SER A 537 -0.99 -31.96 -0.69
N LEU A 538 0.28 -31.53 -0.73
CA LEU A 538 1.38 -32.05 0.10
C LEU A 538 2.29 -30.93 0.64
N LYS A 539 2.78 -31.11 1.87
CA LYS A 539 3.45 -30.11 2.74
C LYS A 539 4.96 -29.94 2.45
N PRO A 540 5.52 -28.73 2.49
CA PRO A 540 6.99 -28.51 2.49
C PRO A 540 7.58 -28.44 3.92
N LEU A 541 8.83 -28.88 4.04
CA LEU A 541 9.63 -28.91 5.27
C LEU A 541 10.09 -27.49 5.71
N ALA A 542 9.89 -27.17 7.00
CA ALA A 542 10.30 -25.92 7.63
C ALA A 542 11.72 -26.00 8.23
N LEU A 543 12.59 -25.02 7.91
CA LEU A 543 13.82 -24.71 8.65
C LEU A 543 13.58 -23.49 9.56
N SER A 544 14.07 -23.56 10.80
CA SER A 544 13.82 -22.60 11.91
C SER A 544 14.42 -21.19 11.71
N ALA A 545 13.96 -20.20 12.47
CA ALA A 545 14.39 -18.80 12.38
C ALA A 545 15.85 -18.56 12.83
N ASP A 546 16.32 -19.25 13.87
CA ASP A 546 17.71 -19.14 14.36
C ASP A 546 18.71 -19.63 13.30
N THR A 547 18.35 -20.70 12.57
CA THR A 547 19.18 -21.21 11.47
C THR A 547 19.33 -20.23 10.28
N ARG A 548 18.41 -19.26 10.13
CA ARG A 548 18.41 -18.30 9.01
C ARG A 548 19.26 -17.06 9.27
N ALA A 549 19.20 -16.47 10.48
CA ALA A 549 20.06 -15.35 10.85
C ALA A 549 21.53 -15.76 10.88
N ASP A 550 21.80 -16.98 11.36
CA ASP A 550 23.13 -17.57 11.32
C ASP A 550 23.62 -17.78 9.89
N ALA A 551 22.73 -18.12 8.94
CA ALA A 551 23.10 -18.31 7.54
C ALA A 551 23.55 -17.00 6.87
N MET A 552 22.88 -15.87 7.15
CA MET A 552 23.29 -14.55 6.65
C MET A 552 24.67 -14.14 7.18
N LEU A 553 24.91 -14.30 8.48
CA LEU A 553 26.19 -13.92 9.09
C LEU A 553 27.34 -14.87 8.68
N ARG A 554 27.07 -16.18 8.55
CA ARG A 554 28.01 -17.13 7.92
C ARG A 554 28.32 -16.71 6.48
N HIS A 555 27.32 -16.25 5.74
CA HIS A 555 27.49 -15.79 4.37
C HIS A 555 28.35 -14.52 4.28
N LEU A 556 28.06 -13.51 5.10
CA LEU A 556 28.87 -12.29 5.22
C LEU A 556 30.32 -12.64 5.59
N ARG A 557 30.53 -13.60 6.51
CA ARG A 557 31.86 -14.11 6.88
C ARG A 557 32.61 -14.67 5.67
N LYS A 558 31.98 -15.54 4.86
CA LYS A 558 32.61 -16.11 3.66
C LYS A 558 33.03 -15.03 2.65
N ARG A 559 32.19 -14.00 2.47
CA ARG A 559 32.52 -12.85 1.58
C ARG A 559 33.74 -12.09 2.05
N LEU A 560 33.85 -11.85 3.36
CA LEU A 560 35.00 -11.18 3.96
C LEU A 560 36.29 -12.00 3.82
N VAL A 561 36.22 -13.33 3.98
CA VAL A 561 37.37 -14.24 3.79
C VAL A 561 37.80 -14.30 2.33
N ALA A 562 36.85 -14.53 1.42
CA ALA A 562 37.12 -14.70 -0.02
C ALA A 562 37.80 -13.47 -0.62
N LYS A 563 37.38 -12.27 -0.20
CA LYS A 563 37.96 -11.00 -0.67
C LYS A 563 39.45 -10.88 -0.39
N VAL A 564 39.89 -11.10 0.86
CA VAL A 564 41.32 -10.95 1.21
C VAL A 564 42.17 -12.05 0.58
N ALA A 565 41.57 -13.23 0.37
CA ALA A 565 42.21 -14.32 -0.35
C ALA A 565 42.25 -14.12 -1.87
N GLY A 566 41.61 -13.06 -2.41
CA GLY A 566 41.52 -12.81 -3.86
C GLY A 566 40.74 -13.90 -4.60
N LEU A 567 39.86 -14.62 -3.90
CA LEU A 567 39.07 -15.71 -4.46
C LEU A 567 37.93 -15.16 -5.32
N GLU A 568 37.68 -15.83 -6.44
CA GLU A 568 36.56 -15.50 -7.31
C GLU A 568 35.22 -15.83 -6.65
N ALA A 569 34.16 -15.15 -7.08
CA ALA A 569 32.83 -15.28 -6.49
C ALA A 569 32.26 -16.73 -6.58
N ALA A 570 32.72 -17.55 -7.53
CA ALA A 570 32.35 -18.96 -7.66
C ALA A 570 33.04 -19.88 -6.62
N GLU A 571 34.16 -19.44 -6.04
CA GLU A 571 34.92 -20.20 -5.03
C GLU A 571 34.37 -19.95 -3.61
N LEU A 572 33.41 -19.02 -3.48
CA LEU A 572 32.84 -18.60 -2.20
C LEU A 572 32.15 -19.74 -1.44
N GLU A 573 31.55 -20.70 -2.15
CA GLU A 573 30.92 -21.87 -1.52
C GLU A 573 31.93 -22.88 -1.00
N ASN A 574 33.14 -22.90 -1.57
CA ASN A 574 34.24 -23.75 -1.12
C ASN A 574 34.94 -23.20 0.12
N VAL A 575 34.63 -21.96 0.55
CA VAL A 575 35.14 -21.37 1.79
C VAL A 575 34.45 -22.06 2.98
N PRO A 576 35.21 -22.74 3.87
CA PRO A 576 34.66 -23.35 5.07
C PRO A 576 33.96 -22.31 5.96
N ASP A 577 32.85 -22.69 6.60
CA ASP A 577 32.09 -21.81 7.52
C ASP A 577 32.95 -21.32 8.71
N ASP A 578 34.01 -22.07 9.04
CA ASP A 578 34.95 -21.82 10.13
C ASP A 578 36.26 -21.17 9.67
N ALA A 579 36.41 -20.82 8.38
CA ALA A 579 37.62 -20.18 7.87
C ALA A 579 37.97 -18.90 8.67
N PRO A 580 39.26 -18.70 9.04
CA PRO A 580 39.66 -17.56 9.86
C PRO A 580 39.38 -16.26 9.12
N LEU A 581 38.74 -15.31 9.82
CA LEU A 581 38.54 -13.98 9.26
C LEU A 581 39.89 -13.26 9.14
N PRO A 582 40.12 -12.52 8.04
CA PRO A 582 41.29 -11.66 7.93
C PRO A 582 41.29 -10.57 9.00
N PRO A 583 42.42 -9.90 9.28
CA PRO A 583 42.44 -8.73 10.15
C PRO A 583 41.41 -7.68 9.69
N PHE A 584 40.73 -7.04 10.64
CA PHE A 584 39.67 -6.06 10.34
C PHE A 584 40.21 -4.92 9.45
N GLU A 585 41.40 -4.44 9.77
CA GLU A 585 42.11 -3.39 9.06
C GLU A 585 42.39 -3.77 7.60
N ASP A 586 42.67 -5.05 7.31
CA ASP A 586 42.90 -5.55 5.95
C ASP A 586 41.57 -5.72 5.20
N ALA A 587 40.53 -6.24 5.87
CA ALA A 587 39.22 -6.48 5.30
C ALA A 587 38.51 -5.19 4.86
N LEU A 588 38.79 -4.09 5.56
CA LEU A 588 38.13 -2.80 5.41
C LEU A 588 39.07 -1.66 5.04
N ALA A 589 40.32 -1.93 4.64
CA ALA A 589 41.35 -0.91 4.37
C ALA A 589 40.88 0.29 3.51
N ALA A 590 39.94 0.06 2.57
CA ALA A 590 39.34 1.10 1.72
C ALA A 590 38.48 2.14 2.49
N PHE A 591 38.02 1.81 3.70
CA PHE A 591 37.17 2.62 4.56
C PHE A 591 37.88 3.19 5.78
N ASP A 592 39.18 2.93 5.90
CA ASP A 592 39.99 3.56 6.94
C ASP A 592 39.82 5.08 6.81
N PRO A 593 39.43 5.80 7.90
CA PRO A 593 39.34 7.25 7.90
C PRO A 593 40.60 7.95 7.37
N ALA A 594 41.78 7.33 7.45
CA ALA A 594 43.02 7.85 6.86
C ALA A 594 43.08 7.77 5.32
N ASN A 595 42.32 6.87 4.70
CA ASN A 595 42.33 6.59 3.26
C ASN A 595 41.05 7.04 2.54
N VAL A 596 40.03 7.47 3.29
CA VAL A 596 38.68 7.77 2.77
C VAL A 596 38.68 8.84 1.68
N ASP A 597 39.58 9.83 1.77
CA ASP A 597 39.71 10.90 0.77
C ASP A 597 40.19 10.35 -0.58
N ALA A 598 41.19 9.47 -0.56
CA ALA A 598 41.69 8.81 -1.76
C ALA A 598 40.66 7.84 -2.36
N PHE A 599 39.85 7.19 -1.52
CA PHE A 599 38.76 6.33 -1.96
C PHE A 599 37.65 7.13 -2.66
N ILE A 600 37.19 8.24 -2.07
CA ILE A 600 36.17 9.12 -2.65
C ILE A 600 36.67 9.73 -3.97
N ALA A 601 37.95 10.10 -4.06
CA ALA A 601 38.54 10.67 -5.27
C ALA A 601 38.51 9.74 -6.49
N ARG A 602 38.33 8.43 -6.30
CA ARG A 602 38.22 7.44 -7.38
C ARG A 602 36.81 7.32 -7.95
N PHE A 603 35.79 7.87 -7.29
CA PHE A 603 34.44 7.84 -7.84
C PHE A 603 34.35 8.68 -9.12
N PRO A 604 33.59 8.23 -10.13
CA PRO A 604 33.39 9.02 -11.33
C PRO A 604 32.71 10.36 -11.02
N LYS A 605 33.04 11.37 -11.82
CA LYS A 605 32.49 12.72 -11.65
C LYS A 605 30.95 12.67 -11.72
N GLY A 606 30.31 13.26 -10.71
CA GLY A 606 28.84 13.40 -10.62
C GLY A 606 28.13 12.32 -9.78
N GLU A 607 28.80 11.21 -9.47
CA GLU A 607 28.23 10.10 -8.69
C GLU A 607 28.13 10.40 -7.19
N VAL A 608 29.05 11.21 -6.67
CA VAL A 608 29.06 11.65 -5.27
C VAL A 608 28.43 13.03 -5.17
N ALA A 609 27.23 13.11 -4.59
CA ALA A 609 26.55 14.40 -4.38
C ALA A 609 27.18 15.23 -3.25
N CYS A 610 27.63 14.58 -2.17
CA CYS A 610 28.22 15.23 -1.00
C CYS A 610 29.37 14.39 -0.42
N PRO A 611 30.64 14.72 -0.72
CA PRO A 611 31.80 13.98 -0.21
C PRO A 611 31.84 13.88 1.31
N ASP A 612 31.50 14.95 2.03
CA ASP A 612 31.53 14.98 3.50
C ASP A 612 30.48 14.05 4.14
N ASP A 613 29.31 13.94 3.52
CA ASP A 613 28.30 12.96 3.95
C ASP A 613 28.83 11.54 3.78
N ILE A 614 29.48 11.22 2.65
CA ILE A 614 30.09 9.91 2.45
C ILE A 614 31.16 9.63 3.51
N LYS A 615 32.06 10.58 3.79
CA LYS A 615 33.07 10.42 4.87
C LYS A 615 32.41 10.13 6.21
N ARG A 616 31.34 10.85 6.54
CA ARG A 616 30.60 10.66 7.79
C ARG A 616 29.94 9.28 7.83
N ALA A 617 29.29 8.85 6.75
CA ALA A 617 28.65 7.54 6.64
C ALA A 617 29.68 6.41 6.79
N LEU A 618 30.80 6.47 6.05
CA LEU A 618 31.90 5.50 6.14
C LEU A 618 32.52 5.46 7.54
N GLY A 619 32.70 6.61 8.19
CA GLY A 619 33.18 6.68 9.56
C GLY A 619 32.23 6.06 10.59
N ILE A 620 30.90 6.15 10.38
CA ILE A 620 29.92 5.46 11.21
C ILE A 620 30.00 3.95 10.95
N ILE A 621 30.03 3.52 9.70
CA ILE A 621 30.15 2.10 9.33
C ILE A 621 31.40 1.50 9.95
N TRP A 622 32.56 2.16 9.84
CA TRP A 622 33.81 1.69 10.45
C TRP A 622 33.68 1.46 11.96
N ARG A 623 33.11 2.43 12.69
CA ARG A 623 32.94 2.34 14.15
C ARG A 623 31.96 1.23 14.55
N GLN A 624 30.88 1.03 13.78
CA GLN A 624 29.86 0.04 14.09
C GLN A 624 30.27 -1.37 13.63
N ALA A 625 31.01 -1.49 12.52
CA ALA A 625 31.44 -2.77 11.97
C ALA A 625 32.57 -3.40 12.78
N LYS A 626 33.45 -2.62 13.42
CA LYS A 626 34.57 -3.15 14.22
C LYS A 626 34.15 -4.10 15.34
N PRO A 627 33.20 -3.74 16.23
CA PRO A 627 32.70 -4.69 17.24
C PRO A 627 31.91 -5.85 16.62
N ALA A 628 31.15 -5.61 15.54
CA ALA A 628 30.43 -6.67 14.82
C ALA A 628 31.37 -7.73 14.22
N TYR A 629 32.50 -7.29 13.68
CA TYR A 629 33.54 -8.16 13.12
C TYR A 629 34.18 -9.06 14.18
N GLY A 630 34.41 -8.53 15.39
CA GLY A 630 34.89 -9.32 16.52
C GLY A 630 33.92 -10.43 16.94
N LYS A 631 32.60 -10.18 16.84
CA LYS A 631 31.56 -11.17 17.13
C LYS A 631 31.56 -12.30 16.10
N LEU A 632 31.80 -12.02 14.82
CA LEU A 632 31.91 -13.06 13.78
C LEU A 632 33.09 -14.02 14.02
N ASN A 633 34.16 -13.56 14.69
CA ASN A 633 35.35 -14.37 14.95
C ASN A 633 35.28 -15.18 16.26
N SER A 634 34.23 -14.99 17.07
CA SER A 634 34.08 -15.61 18.39
C SER A 634 33.11 -16.82 18.33
N PRO A 635 33.39 -17.94 19.04
CA PRO A 635 32.46 -19.07 19.11
C PRO A 635 31.10 -18.64 19.68
N GLY A 636 30.02 -18.84 18.92
CA GLY A 636 28.67 -18.40 19.30
C GLY A 636 28.42 -16.89 19.18
N GLY A 637 29.38 -16.09 18.70
CA GLY A 637 29.19 -14.65 18.54
C GLY A 637 28.24 -14.26 17.40
N ILE A 638 28.04 -15.16 16.42
CA ILE A 638 27.06 -15.02 15.34
C ILE A 638 25.63 -14.87 15.90
N SER A 639 25.25 -15.67 16.89
CA SER A 639 23.91 -15.62 17.50
C SER A 639 23.72 -14.42 18.44
N GLN A 640 24.79 -13.70 18.79
CA GLN A 640 24.77 -12.50 19.64
C GLN A 640 24.77 -11.18 18.84
N ALA A 641 24.76 -11.23 17.51
CA ALA A 641 24.81 -10.03 16.67
C ALA A 641 23.47 -9.26 16.68
N SER A 642 23.52 -7.96 17.01
CA SER A 642 22.38 -7.03 16.99
C SER A 642 21.92 -6.71 15.56
N ALA A 643 20.77 -6.04 15.43
CA ALA A 643 20.33 -5.53 14.13
C ALA A 643 21.29 -4.47 13.56
N GLY A 644 21.90 -3.63 14.42
CA GLY A 644 22.94 -2.69 14.03
C GLY A 644 24.23 -3.37 13.56
N ASP A 645 24.64 -4.48 14.20
CA ASP A 645 25.80 -5.27 13.73
C ASP A 645 25.57 -5.80 12.30
N LYS A 646 24.35 -6.29 12.02
CA LYS A 646 23.96 -6.82 10.71
C LYS A 646 23.96 -5.73 9.64
N ALA A 647 23.33 -4.59 9.93
CA ALA A 647 23.29 -3.45 9.02
C ALA A 647 24.70 -2.88 8.75
N ALA A 648 25.58 -2.86 9.76
CA ALA A 648 26.96 -2.44 9.59
C ALA A 648 27.73 -3.39 8.67
N LEU A 649 27.68 -4.71 8.92
CA LEU A 649 28.37 -5.70 8.09
C LEU A 649 27.83 -5.75 6.65
N GLU A 650 26.53 -5.55 6.47
CA GLU A 650 25.91 -5.46 5.14
C GLU A 650 26.35 -4.19 4.40
N ALA A 651 26.37 -3.04 5.08
CA ALA A 651 26.87 -1.80 4.50
C ALA A 651 28.33 -1.95 4.04
N VAL A 652 29.16 -2.65 4.82
CA VAL A 652 30.52 -3.02 4.41
C VAL A 652 30.49 -3.81 3.11
N VAL A 653 29.71 -4.87 3.05
CA VAL A 653 29.62 -5.76 1.88
C VAL A 653 29.08 -5.06 0.61
N ASN A 654 28.14 -4.14 0.74
CA ASN A 654 27.64 -3.36 -0.39
C ASN A 654 28.68 -2.36 -0.91
N PHE A 655 29.49 -1.80 -0.01
CA PHE A 655 30.46 -0.76 -0.36
C PHE A 655 31.87 -1.26 -0.63
N ASP A 656 32.16 -2.52 -0.33
CA ASP A 656 33.49 -3.06 -0.47
C ASP A 656 33.76 -3.71 -1.83
N GLY A 657 32.77 -3.58 -2.73
CA GLY A 657 32.79 -4.05 -4.10
C GLY A 657 32.40 -5.51 -4.27
N SER A 658 31.92 -6.18 -3.23
CA SER A 658 31.47 -7.57 -3.34
C SER A 658 30.06 -7.70 -3.92
N SER A 659 29.13 -6.77 -3.63
CA SER A 659 27.83 -6.64 -4.34
C SER A 659 27.56 -5.18 -4.73
N PRO A 660 28.24 -4.66 -5.77
CA PRO A 660 28.09 -3.27 -6.15
C PRO A 660 26.76 -2.99 -6.87
N SER A 661 26.35 -1.73 -6.86
CA SER A 661 25.24 -1.21 -7.68
C SER A 661 25.71 0.06 -8.39
N LEU A 662 26.09 -0.10 -9.67
CA LEU A 662 26.84 0.89 -10.44
C LEU A 662 25.93 1.68 -11.37
N LEU A 663 26.12 2.99 -11.46
CA LEU A 663 25.38 3.84 -12.38
C LEU A 663 25.78 3.56 -13.83
N LEU A 664 24.80 3.56 -14.74
CA LEU A 664 25.08 3.50 -16.16
C LEU A 664 25.28 4.91 -16.74
N ARG A 665 26.22 4.98 -17.68
CA ARG A 665 26.50 6.13 -18.54
C ARG A 665 26.73 5.61 -19.96
N GLN A 666 25.91 6.04 -20.90
CA GLN A 666 25.91 5.56 -22.29
C GLN A 666 25.85 4.04 -22.36
N SER A 667 24.96 3.44 -21.57
CA SER A 667 24.76 1.99 -21.48
C SER A 667 26.00 1.20 -21.06
N GLN A 668 26.90 1.84 -20.29
CA GLN A 668 28.12 1.22 -19.76
C GLN A 668 28.28 1.58 -18.28
N VAL A 669 28.94 0.69 -17.54
CA VAL A 669 29.44 1.00 -16.19
C VAL A 669 30.91 1.40 -16.27
N ASP A 670 31.37 2.25 -15.35
CA ASP A 670 32.79 2.51 -15.21
C ASP A 670 33.48 1.30 -14.55
N ILE A 671 34.28 0.57 -15.32
CA ILE A 671 35.01 -0.61 -14.81
C ILE A 671 36.13 -0.25 -13.82
N ALA A 672 36.58 1.01 -13.83
CA ALA A 672 37.54 1.54 -12.88
C ALA A 672 36.87 2.08 -11.61
N HIS A 673 35.53 2.00 -11.52
CA HIS A 673 34.77 2.43 -10.36
C HIS A 673 35.31 1.74 -9.09
N PRO A 674 35.49 2.47 -7.97
CA PRO A 674 36.10 1.91 -6.76
C PRO A 674 35.31 0.73 -6.16
N LEU A 675 34.02 0.65 -6.46
CA LEU A 675 33.13 -0.47 -6.08
C LEU A 675 33.13 -1.63 -7.09
N ALA A 676 33.76 -1.52 -8.27
CA ALA A 676 33.72 -2.60 -9.26
C ALA A 676 34.40 -3.88 -8.73
N GLY A 677 35.46 -3.75 -7.93
CA GLY A 677 36.10 -4.87 -7.22
C GLY A 677 36.40 -6.07 -8.12
N ALA A 678 36.08 -7.27 -7.63
CA ALA A 678 36.22 -8.52 -8.37
C ALA A 678 35.29 -8.64 -9.60
N TRP A 679 34.31 -7.75 -9.73
CA TRP A 679 33.40 -7.74 -10.88
C TRP A 679 33.97 -7.00 -12.10
N ALA A 680 35.10 -6.30 -11.98
CA ALA A 680 35.63 -5.45 -13.06
C ALA A 680 35.79 -6.18 -14.40
N GLU A 681 36.31 -7.41 -14.42
CA GLU A 681 36.45 -8.20 -15.65
C GLU A 681 35.09 -8.61 -16.23
N SER A 682 34.17 -9.07 -15.37
CA SER A 682 32.82 -9.45 -15.79
C SER A 682 32.03 -8.26 -16.34
N LEU A 683 32.21 -7.08 -15.73
CA LEU A 683 31.60 -5.83 -16.16
C LEU A 683 32.23 -5.31 -17.46
N PHE A 684 33.54 -5.50 -17.66
CA PHE A 684 34.19 -5.19 -18.93
C PHE A 684 33.59 -5.98 -20.09
N LEU A 685 33.41 -7.29 -19.90
CA LEU A 685 32.74 -8.14 -20.88
C LEU A 685 31.29 -7.70 -21.09
N ALA A 686 30.56 -7.41 -20.00
CA ALA A 686 29.18 -6.93 -20.08
C ALA A 686 29.05 -5.61 -20.86
N ASN A 687 29.96 -4.64 -20.66
CA ASN A 687 30.00 -3.37 -21.39
C ASN A 687 30.16 -3.56 -22.91
N SER A 688 30.93 -4.58 -23.32
CA SER A 688 31.28 -4.82 -24.72
C SER A 688 30.17 -5.50 -25.54
N GLY A 689 29.14 -6.04 -24.88
CA GLY A 689 27.99 -6.68 -25.53
C GLY A 689 26.70 -6.49 -24.75
N LEU A 690 26.52 -7.24 -23.66
CA LEU A 690 25.28 -7.32 -22.89
C LEU A 690 24.65 -5.94 -22.58
N LEU A 691 25.37 -5.07 -21.86
CA LEU A 691 24.85 -3.78 -21.40
C LEU A 691 24.51 -2.85 -22.56
N ARG A 692 25.36 -2.80 -23.58
CA ARG A 692 25.15 -1.98 -24.78
C ARG A 692 23.88 -2.38 -25.52
N ASP A 693 23.58 -3.67 -25.57
CA ASP A 693 22.46 -4.20 -26.34
C ASP A 693 21.14 -4.14 -25.57
N VAL A 694 21.15 -4.37 -24.25
CA VAL A 694 19.91 -4.49 -23.46
C VAL A 694 19.56 -3.23 -22.66
N ALA A 695 20.54 -2.46 -22.19
CA ALA A 695 20.24 -1.29 -21.35
C ALA A 695 19.36 -0.25 -22.04
N PRO A 696 19.47 0.03 -23.36
CA PRO A 696 18.55 0.93 -24.05
C PRO A 696 17.07 0.50 -23.97
N ALA A 697 16.80 -0.80 -23.89
CA ALA A 697 15.45 -1.36 -23.82
C ALA A 697 14.86 -1.43 -22.40
N ILE A 698 15.60 -0.96 -21.39
CA ILE A 698 15.17 -0.97 -19.98
C ILE A 698 14.84 0.46 -19.56
N GLY A 699 13.59 0.66 -19.12
CA GLY A 699 13.04 1.98 -18.82
C GLY A 699 12.44 2.09 -17.43
N ARG A 700 12.45 3.33 -16.91
CA ARG A 700 11.83 3.72 -15.64
C ARG A 700 10.35 3.96 -15.88
N ILE A 701 9.50 3.23 -15.18
CA ILE A 701 8.05 3.47 -15.22
C ILE A 701 7.72 4.55 -14.20
N GLN A 702 7.26 5.71 -14.65
CA GLN A 702 7.11 6.91 -13.80
C GLN A 702 5.86 7.71 -14.14
N ARG A 703 5.49 8.67 -13.29
CA ARG A 703 4.44 9.61 -13.68
C ARG A 703 4.88 10.49 -14.85
N LEU A 704 3.93 10.85 -15.73
CA LEU A 704 4.18 11.75 -16.87
C LEU A 704 4.63 13.17 -16.42
N ASP A 705 4.12 13.62 -15.27
CA ASP A 705 4.42 14.91 -14.64
C ASP A 705 5.50 14.82 -13.55
N GLY A 706 6.02 13.62 -13.28
CA GLY A 706 6.93 13.34 -12.16
C GLY A 706 8.41 13.41 -12.53
N GLY A 707 9.24 13.77 -11.55
CA GLY A 707 10.70 13.68 -11.66
C GLY A 707 11.26 12.26 -11.42
N PRO A 708 12.59 12.07 -11.50
CA PRO A 708 13.25 10.77 -11.34
C PRO A 708 12.92 10.01 -10.06
N ALA A 709 12.58 10.73 -8.99
CA ALA A 709 12.25 10.16 -7.69
C ALA A 709 10.79 9.66 -7.56
N ALA A 710 9.94 9.93 -8.55
CA ALA A 710 8.50 9.61 -8.55
C ALA A 710 8.18 8.49 -9.56
N PHE A 711 8.77 7.31 -9.35
CA PHE A 711 8.63 6.16 -10.22
C PHE A 711 8.02 4.94 -9.50
N PHE A 712 7.42 4.05 -10.28
CA PHE A 712 6.69 2.85 -9.81
C PHE A 712 7.55 1.59 -9.88
N GLY A 713 8.49 1.52 -10.82
CA GLY A 713 9.36 0.38 -10.98
C GLY A 713 10.12 0.40 -12.30
N THR A 714 10.62 -0.77 -12.67
CA THR A 714 11.38 -1.01 -13.90
C THR A 714 10.52 -1.74 -14.92
N GLY A 715 10.62 -1.36 -16.20
CA GLY A 715 9.98 -2.06 -17.31
C GLY A 715 10.97 -2.31 -18.44
N SER A 716 10.88 -3.48 -19.06
CA SER A 716 11.77 -3.89 -20.16
C SER A 716 11.01 -4.13 -21.45
N LEU A 717 11.41 -3.51 -22.55
CA LEU A 717 10.81 -3.74 -23.87
C LEU A 717 11.16 -5.15 -24.35
N VAL A 718 10.14 -5.99 -24.53
CA VAL A 718 10.29 -7.42 -24.92
C VAL A 718 9.63 -7.74 -26.26
N ALA A 719 8.77 -6.85 -26.76
CA ALA A 719 8.24 -6.95 -28.12
C ALA A 719 8.15 -5.56 -28.76
N GLY A 720 8.64 -5.45 -30.00
CA GLY A 720 8.51 -4.24 -30.81
C GLY A 720 7.13 -4.12 -31.46
N ALA A 721 6.85 -2.96 -32.05
CA ALA A 721 5.58 -2.73 -32.77
C ALA A 721 5.46 -3.66 -33.99
N LYS A 722 4.33 -4.38 -34.09
CA LYS A 722 3.94 -5.15 -35.29
C LYS A 722 2.65 -4.57 -35.86
N LYS A 723 2.32 -4.89 -37.12
CA LYS A 723 1.10 -4.38 -37.76
C LYS A 723 -0.14 -4.85 -36.97
N GLY A 724 -0.80 -3.93 -36.28
CA GLY A 724 -1.98 -4.20 -35.46
C GLY A 724 -1.69 -4.63 -34.02
N ASP A 725 -0.42 -4.70 -33.59
CA ASP A 725 -0.03 -5.12 -32.23
C ASP A 725 0.96 -4.09 -31.63
N PRO A 726 0.60 -3.44 -30.51
CA PRO A 726 1.47 -2.44 -29.88
C PRO A 726 2.74 -3.08 -29.31
N PRO A 727 3.82 -2.28 -29.17
CA PRO A 727 5.02 -2.70 -28.45
C PRO A 727 4.70 -3.06 -26.99
N LEU A 728 5.37 -4.10 -26.48
CA LEU A 728 5.14 -4.65 -25.14
C LEU A 728 6.34 -4.47 -24.24
N VAL A 729 6.07 -3.98 -23.03
CA VAL A 729 7.03 -3.82 -21.93
C VAL A 729 6.65 -4.77 -20.81
N LEU A 730 7.57 -5.65 -20.42
CA LEU A 730 7.38 -6.57 -19.30
C LEU A 730 7.75 -5.89 -17.99
N THR A 731 6.91 -6.06 -16.98
CA THR A 731 7.17 -5.66 -15.58
C THR A 731 6.38 -6.57 -14.63
N ASN A 732 6.44 -6.31 -13.32
CA ASN A 732 5.66 -7.08 -12.34
C ASN A 732 4.19 -6.64 -12.28
N PHE A 733 3.32 -7.56 -11.89
CA PHE A 733 1.91 -7.26 -11.66
C PHE A 733 1.74 -6.25 -10.50
N HIS A 734 2.57 -6.34 -9.45
CA HIS A 734 2.52 -5.35 -8.37
C HIS A 734 2.94 -3.93 -8.82
N VAL A 735 3.83 -3.79 -9.81
CA VAL A 735 4.18 -2.48 -10.38
C VAL A 735 2.95 -1.90 -11.10
N LEU A 736 2.20 -2.72 -11.83
CA LEU A 736 0.91 -2.30 -12.39
C LEU A 736 -0.07 -1.87 -11.30
N GLN A 737 -0.18 -2.59 -10.19
CA GLN A 737 -1.07 -2.15 -9.10
C GLN A 737 -0.65 -0.79 -8.52
N GLN A 738 0.65 -0.50 -8.43
CA GLN A 738 1.12 0.83 -8.02
C GLN A 738 0.77 1.92 -9.05
N ILE A 739 0.88 1.62 -10.34
CA ILE A 739 0.44 2.50 -11.43
C ILE A 739 -1.05 2.83 -11.29
N LEU A 740 -1.89 1.82 -11.05
CA LEU A 740 -3.34 1.99 -11.02
C LEU A 740 -3.82 2.71 -9.76
N ARG A 741 -3.04 2.66 -8.68
CA ARG A 741 -3.24 3.47 -7.46
C ARG A 741 -2.77 4.93 -7.64
N SER A 742 -2.07 5.25 -8.72
CA SER A 742 -1.55 6.60 -8.96
C SER A 742 -2.67 7.60 -9.29
N PRO A 743 -2.67 8.81 -8.68
CA PRO A 743 -3.63 9.85 -9.02
C PRO A 743 -3.64 10.17 -10.52
N GLY A 744 -4.84 10.30 -11.09
CA GLY A 744 -5.05 10.65 -12.51
C GLY A 744 -4.96 9.47 -13.49
N VAL A 745 -4.57 8.29 -13.03
CA VAL A 745 -4.61 7.06 -13.83
C VAL A 745 -6.01 6.47 -13.75
N GLN A 746 -6.59 6.18 -14.91
CA GLN A 746 -7.86 5.48 -15.04
C GLN A 746 -7.62 4.20 -15.83
N TYR A 747 -8.49 3.21 -15.66
CA TYR A 747 -8.38 1.98 -16.43
C TYR A 747 -9.73 1.33 -16.68
N ARG A 748 -9.80 0.53 -17.74
CA ARG A 748 -10.95 -0.30 -18.09
C ARG A 748 -10.47 -1.71 -18.42
N LEU A 749 -10.90 -2.68 -17.63
CA LEU A 749 -10.62 -4.09 -17.88
C LEU A 749 -11.64 -4.67 -18.87
N SER A 750 -11.16 -5.37 -19.89
CA SER A 750 -11.96 -6.11 -20.87
C SER A 750 -11.26 -7.43 -21.17
N GLY A 751 -11.77 -8.52 -20.58
CA GLY A 751 -11.08 -9.81 -20.58
C GLY A 751 -9.70 -9.71 -19.92
N SER A 752 -8.66 -10.21 -20.59
CA SER A 752 -7.27 -10.12 -20.12
C SER A 752 -6.58 -8.80 -20.48
N ARG A 753 -7.27 -7.85 -21.13
CA ARG A 753 -6.68 -6.56 -21.53
C ARG A 753 -7.28 -5.41 -20.74
N MET A 754 -6.42 -4.60 -20.14
CA MET A 754 -6.77 -3.42 -19.37
C MET A 754 -6.34 -2.17 -20.11
N ALA A 755 -7.27 -1.40 -20.66
CA ALA A 755 -6.96 -0.07 -21.20
C ALA A 755 -6.60 0.88 -20.04
N ILE A 756 -5.58 1.71 -20.21
CA ILE A 756 -5.09 2.65 -19.19
C ILE A 756 -5.11 4.08 -19.77
N TYR A 757 -5.77 5.00 -19.08
CA TYR A 757 -5.94 6.40 -19.45
C TYR A 757 -5.26 7.31 -18.44
N GLY A 758 -4.72 8.45 -18.91
CA GLY A 758 -3.83 9.29 -18.09
C GLY A 758 -2.52 8.60 -17.68
N GLY A 759 -2.25 7.41 -18.28
CA GLY A 759 -1.30 6.43 -17.80
C GLY A 759 0.14 6.95 -17.66
N PRO A 760 0.93 6.30 -16.80
CA PRO A 760 2.31 6.71 -16.55
C PRO A 760 3.19 6.65 -17.80
N GLY A 761 4.27 7.39 -17.71
CA GLY A 761 5.35 7.45 -18.67
C GLY A 761 6.36 6.31 -18.53
N LEU A 762 7.07 6.06 -19.61
CA LEU A 762 8.26 5.23 -19.66
C LEU A 762 9.44 6.07 -20.14
N ASP A 763 10.50 6.10 -19.34
CA ASP A 763 11.77 6.78 -19.63
C ASP A 763 12.88 5.73 -19.81
N PHE A 764 13.25 5.46 -21.07
CA PHE A 764 14.36 4.56 -21.43
C PHE A 764 15.73 5.22 -21.22
N ASP A 765 15.80 6.55 -21.16
CA ASP A 765 17.03 7.31 -21.18
C ASP A 765 17.61 7.56 -19.78
N GLY A 766 16.93 7.14 -18.69
CA GLY A 766 17.21 7.50 -17.28
C GLY A 766 18.56 7.09 -16.66
N GLU A 767 19.68 7.40 -17.31
CA GLU A 767 21.08 7.26 -16.90
C GLU A 767 21.63 8.56 -16.27
N ILE A 768 22.80 8.53 -15.64
CA ILE A 768 23.28 9.61 -14.74
C ILE A 768 23.42 11.00 -15.37
N ASP A 769 23.71 11.09 -16.67
CA ASP A 769 23.89 12.35 -17.39
C ASP A 769 22.77 12.64 -18.41
N SER A 770 21.76 11.78 -18.44
CA SER A 770 20.65 11.92 -19.38
C SER A 770 19.58 12.84 -18.82
N PRO A 771 19.00 13.73 -19.65
CA PRO A 771 17.81 14.45 -19.25
C PRO A 771 16.65 13.46 -19.07
N VAL A 772 15.78 13.72 -18.09
CA VAL A 772 14.54 12.97 -17.93
C VAL A 772 13.70 13.14 -19.18
N ARG A 773 13.43 12.02 -19.87
CA ARG A 773 12.74 12.06 -21.15
C ARG A 773 11.73 10.94 -21.25
N VAL A 774 10.50 11.25 -20.86
CA VAL A 774 9.38 10.35 -21.10
C VAL A 774 9.02 10.37 -22.58
N THR A 775 9.37 9.29 -23.29
CA THR A 775 9.11 9.17 -24.73
C THR A 775 7.81 8.42 -25.03
N HIS A 776 7.41 7.53 -24.11
CA HIS A 776 6.25 6.68 -24.27
C HIS A 776 5.33 6.77 -23.05
N LYS A 777 4.04 6.57 -23.27
CA LYS A 777 3.03 6.40 -22.23
C LYS A 777 2.54 4.95 -22.22
N ILE A 778 2.11 4.49 -21.07
CA ILE A 778 1.44 3.20 -20.90
C ILE A 778 -0.03 3.40 -21.29
N ALA A 779 -0.46 2.68 -22.32
CA ALA A 779 -1.80 2.79 -22.90
C ALA A 779 -2.71 1.62 -22.52
N ALA A 780 -2.14 0.47 -22.18
CA ALA A 780 -2.88 -0.68 -21.67
C ALA A 780 -1.94 -1.67 -20.95
N ALA A 781 -2.51 -2.69 -20.33
CA ALA A 781 -1.81 -3.85 -19.80
C ALA A 781 -2.53 -5.13 -20.25
N ARG A 782 -1.79 -6.20 -20.50
CA ARG A 782 -2.29 -7.56 -20.74
C ARG A 782 -1.93 -8.42 -19.54
N LEU A 783 -2.94 -8.98 -18.92
CA LEU A 783 -2.88 -9.77 -17.70
C LEU A 783 -2.68 -11.25 -18.05
N PRO A 784 -1.52 -11.87 -17.73
CA PRO A 784 -1.34 -13.30 -17.86
C PRO A 784 -2.34 -14.07 -17.00
N LYS A 785 -2.74 -15.26 -17.44
CA LYS A 785 -3.59 -16.12 -16.62
C LYS A 785 -2.86 -16.47 -15.31
N GLY A 786 -3.54 -16.31 -14.18
CA GLY A 786 -2.96 -16.55 -12.85
C GLY A 786 -2.03 -15.43 -12.36
N CYS A 787 -2.05 -14.25 -12.98
CA CYS A 787 -1.28 -13.12 -12.48
C CYS A 787 -1.82 -12.61 -11.13
N GLY A 788 -0.93 -12.24 -10.21
CA GLY A 788 -1.33 -11.79 -8.88
C GLY A 788 -0.15 -11.67 -7.93
N GLN A 789 -0.45 -11.42 -6.64
CA GLN A 789 0.56 -11.29 -5.58
C GLN A 789 0.48 -12.40 -4.51
N THR A 790 -0.39 -13.41 -4.67
CA THR A 790 -0.56 -14.50 -3.68
C THR A 790 0.46 -15.61 -3.90
N ALA A 791 0.68 -16.47 -2.89
CA ALA A 791 1.45 -17.70 -3.07
C ALA A 791 0.90 -18.52 -4.27
N GLY A 792 1.76 -18.82 -5.26
CA GLY A 792 1.38 -19.52 -6.49
C GLY A 792 0.95 -18.62 -7.66
N ALA A 793 0.78 -17.31 -7.47
CA ALA A 793 0.45 -16.38 -8.54
C ALA A 793 1.69 -15.95 -9.34
N ILE A 794 1.50 -15.56 -10.60
CA ILE A 794 2.57 -15.04 -11.47
C ILE A 794 2.66 -13.53 -11.29
N ASP A 795 3.75 -13.02 -10.73
CA ASP A 795 3.95 -11.58 -10.56
C ASP A 795 4.56 -10.94 -11.82
N ALA A 796 3.82 -11.01 -12.92
CA ALA A 796 4.24 -10.48 -14.22
C ALA A 796 3.04 -9.92 -15.01
N VAL A 797 3.30 -8.89 -15.81
CA VAL A 797 2.32 -8.27 -16.71
C VAL A 797 2.99 -7.66 -17.94
N ALA A 798 2.30 -7.65 -19.08
CA ALA A 798 2.78 -7.00 -20.30
C ALA A 798 2.08 -5.65 -20.49
N LEU A 799 2.81 -4.55 -20.44
CA LEU A 799 2.31 -3.20 -20.67
C LEU A 799 2.38 -2.86 -22.16
N GLU A 800 1.27 -2.39 -22.72
CA GLU A 800 1.23 -1.82 -24.07
C GLU A 800 1.62 -0.35 -24.01
N ILE A 801 2.64 0.04 -24.77
CA ILE A 801 3.11 1.44 -24.80
C ILE A 801 2.74 2.14 -26.10
N ALA A 802 2.56 3.45 -26.02
CA ALA A 802 2.32 4.33 -27.17
C ALA A 802 3.24 5.56 -27.07
N PRO A 803 3.72 6.11 -28.20
CA PRO A 803 4.56 7.30 -28.17
C PRO A 803 3.77 8.50 -27.62
N VAL A 804 4.45 9.35 -26.83
CA VAL A 804 3.91 10.63 -26.36
C VAL A 804 3.82 11.62 -27.52
N ASP A 805 4.86 11.66 -28.35
CA ASP A 805 4.92 12.46 -29.58
C ASP A 805 5.04 11.51 -30.78
N ARG A 806 4.02 11.54 -31.66
CA ARG A 806 3.95 10.69 -32.86
C ARG A 806 5.07 10.98 -33.88
N SER A 807 5.79 12.10 -33.74
CA SER A 807 6.90 12.47 -34.63
C SER A 807 8.24 11.80 -34.27
N LYS A 808 8.36 11.11 -33.13
CA LYS A 808 9.60 10.44 -32.68
C LYS A 808 9.36 9.00 -32.20
N PRO A 809 9.16 8.03 -33.10
CA PRO A 809 8.70 6.68 -32.76
C PRO A 809 9.82 5.65 -32.52
N GLU A 810 11.10 6.05 -32.46
CA GLU A 810 12.18 5.05 -32.36
C GLU A 810 12.15 4.34 -31.01
N LEU A 811 11.89 3.04 -31.07
CA LEU A 811 11.98 2.11 -29.96
C LEU A 811 13.34 1.42 -29.97
N PRO A 812 13.92 1.14 -28.79
CA PRO A 812 15.07 0.26 -28.66
C PRO A 812 14.82 -1.13 -29.25
N THR A 813 15.89 -1.89 -29.48
CA THR A 813 15.76 -3.31 -29.84
C THR A 813 15.15 -4.10 -28.67
N PRO A 814 14.05 -4.86 -28.87
CA PRO A 814 13.45 -5.64 -27.80
C PRO A 814 14.36 -6.74 -27.25
N ILE A 815 14.36 -6.90 -25.93
CA ILE A 815 15.11 -7.94 -25.21
C ILE A 815 14.49 -9.31 -25.51
N GLN A 816 15.35 -10.28 -25.82
CA GLN A 816 14.97 -11.68 -25.99
C GLN A 816 14.91 -12.37 -24.62
N LEU A 817 13.89 -13.18 -24.38
CA LEU A 817 13.74 -13.95 -23.14
C LEU A 817 14.06 -15.42 -23.41
N SER A 818 14.70 -16.10 -22.46
CA SER A 818 15.06 -17.52 -22.59
C SER A 818 14.09 -18.43 -21.84
N SER A 819 13.69 -19.51 -22.51
CA SER A 819 12.94 -20.62 -21.92
C SER A 819 13.82 -21.62 -21.16
N ASP A 820 15.14 -21.49 -21.26
CA ASP A 820 16.09 -22.43 -20.68
C ASP A 820 16.21 -22.23 -19.17
N VAL A 821 15.50 -23.08 -18.42
CA VAL A 821 15.52 -23.08 -16.95
C VAL A 821 16.89 -23.48 -16.40
N ALA A 822 17.75 -24.17 -17.18
CA ALA A 822 19.10 -24.52 -16.74
C ALA A 822 19.97 -23.28 -16.48
N LEU A 823 19.68 -22.15 -17.14
CA LEU A 823 20.36 -20.89 -16.86
C LEU A 823 20.13 -20.43 -15.41
N ALA A 824 18.95 -20.72 -14.86
CA ALA A 824 18.59 -20.47 -13.46
C ALA A 824 18.81 -21.68 -12.54
N GLY A 825 19.33 -22.78 -13.09
CA GLY A 825 19.56 -24.06 -12.40
C GLY A 825 20.96 -24.23 -11.82
N ASN A 826 21.92 -23.36 -12.15
CA ASN A 826 23.30 -23.44 -11.69
C ASN A 826 23.57 -22.46 -10.53
N THR A 827 23.69 -23.01 -9.32
CA THR A 827 24.08 -22.24 -8.12
C THR A 827 25.49 -21.68 -8.32
N ALA A 828 25.70 -20.40 -8.00
CA ALA A 828 26.89 -19.61 -8.29
C ALA A 828 27.09 -19.14 -9.75
N ALA A 829 26.08 -19.26 -10.64
CA ALA A 829 26.14 -18.60 -11.94
C ALA A 829 26.20 -17.07 -11.79
N LYS A 830 27.17 -16.43 -12.46
CA LYS A 830 27.31 -14.96 -12.53
C LYS A 830 26.14 -14.36 -13.30
N LEU A 831 25.47 -13.38 -12.70
CA LEU A 831 24.35 -12.65 -13.28
C LEU A 831 24.50 -11.14 -13.10
N ILE A 832 23.64 -10.39 -13.79
CA ILE A 832 23.51 -8.95 -13.63
C ILE A 832 22.03 -8.56 -13.71
N VAL A 833 21.62 -7.68 -12.80
CA VAL A 833 20.29 -7.07 -12.78
C VAL A 833 20.41 -5.61 -13.17
N ILE A 834 19.59 -5.17 -14.11
CA ILE A 834 19.60 -3.79 -14.60
C ILE A 834 18.23 -3.18 -14.35
N GLY A 835 18.19 -2.10 -13.57
CA GLY A 835 16.93 -1.44 -13.20
C GLY A 835 17.12 -0.14 -12.45
N PHE A 836 16.03 0.31 -11.81
CA PHE A 836 15.95 1.62 -11.17
C PHE A 836 15.74 1.48 -9.66
N PRO A 837 16.80 1.45 -8.84
CA PRO A 837 16.64 1.43 -7.40
C PRO A 837 16.08 2.78 -6.90
N ALA A 838 15.10 2.70 -5.99
CA ALA A 838 14.51 3.84 -5.31
C ALA A 838 15.29 4.16 -4.03
N ASP A 839 15.03 5.34 -3.49
CA ASP A 839 15.55 5.74 -2.19
C ASP A 839 15.01 4.77 -1.13
N PRO A 840 15.86 4.14 -0.30
CA PRO A 840 15.42 3.23 0.75
C PRO A 840 14.59 3.99 1.80
N LYS A 841 13.27 4.02 1.61
CA LYS A 841 12.34 4.61 2.57
C LYS A 841 11.98 3.57 3.63
N SER A 842 12.26 3.92 4.90
CA SER A 842 11.83 3.20 6.11
C SER A 842 12.12 1.69 6.16
N SER A 843 13.14 1.19 5.47
CA SER A 843 13.51 -0.24 5.50
C SER A 843 14.21 -0.62 6.81
N SER A 844 15.00 0.29 7.39
CA SER A 844 15.77 0.03 8.61
C SER A 844 15.45 1.02 9.74
N GLY A 845 15.22 2.29 9.41
CA GLY A 845 15.01 3.34 10.40
C GLY A 845 16.25 3.61 11.26
N VAL A 846 16.04 4.11 12.48
CA VAL A 846 17.10 4.30 13.48
C VAL A 846 17.24 3.00 14.27
N VAL A 847 18.39 2.32 14.13
CA VAL A 847 18.71 1.07 14.83
C VAL A 847 19.99 1.27 15.62
N ASP A 848 19.99 0.89 16.90
CA ASP A 848 21.14 1.07 17.81
C ASP A 848 21.68 2.52 17.81
N GLY A 849 20.77 3.51 17.67
CA GLY A 849 21.10 4.94 17.63
C GLY A 849 21.68 5.46 16.31
N VAL A 850 21.70 4.63 15.25
CA VAL A 850 22.22 4.97 13.93
C VAL A 850 21.10 4.98 12.90
N ASP A 851 21.01 6.05 12.11
CA ASP A 851 20.09 6.15 10.96
C ASP A 851 20.66 5.44 9.73
N TRP A 852 20.27 4.17 9.54
CA TRP A 852 20.74 3.34 8.43
C TRP A 852 20.10 3.70 7.09
N ASN A 853 18.94 4.37 7.10
CA ASN A 853 18.33 4.90 5.87
C ASN A 853 19.17 6.06 5.33
N TRP A 854 19.59 6.97 6.22
CA TRP A 854 20.49 8.07 5.85
C TRP A 854 21.82 7.53 5.32
N ILE A 855 22.42 6.55 5.99
CA ILE A 855 23.66 5.91 5.52
C ILE A 855 23.45 5.33 4.12
N SER A 856 22.44 4.49 3.92
CA SER A 856 22.16 3.86 2.62
C SER A 856 21.91 4.90 1.52
N SER A 857 21.17 5.97 1.83
CA SER A 857 20.92 7.08 0.89
C SER A 857 22.22 7.77 0.45
N VAL A 858 23.12 8.05 1.41
CA VAL A 858 24.43 8.65 1.17
C VAL A 858 25.36 7.72 0.39
N LEU A 859 25.36 6.44 0.76
CA LEU A 859 26.11 5.38 0.09
C LEU A 859 25.70 5.31 -1.40
N PHE A 860 24.40 5.33 -1.73
CA PHE A 860 23.95 5.40 -3.12
C PHE A 860 24.16 6.78 -3.79
N GLY A 861 24.97 7.66 -3.18
CA GLY A 861 25.30 8.99 -3.70
C GLY A 861 24.14 9.98 -3.64
N ARG A 862 23.03 9.62 -2.97
CA ARG A 862 21.73 10.33 -3.02
C ARG A 862 21.18 10.48 -4.45
N ARG A 863 21.54 9.55 -5.33
CA ARG A 863 21.17 9.53 -6.74
C ARG A 863 20.25 8.34 -7.00
N PHE A 864 18.95 8.58 -6.90
CA PHE A 864 17.90 7.58 -7.09
C PHE A 864 17.08 7.81 -8.34
N GLY A 865 16.39 6.75 -8.77
CA GLY A 865 15.67 6.75 -10.03
C GLY A 865 16.59 6.72 -11.25
N LEU A 866 17.87 6.45 -11.10
CA LEU A 866 18.80 6.30 -12.23
C LEU A 866 19.05 4.83 -12.50
N LYS A 867 19.26 4.49 -13.77
CA LYS A 867 19.54 3.12 -14.22
C LYS A 867 20.84 2.63 -13.60
N ARG A 868 20.79 1.48 -12.93
CA ARG A 868 21.94 0.82 -12.31
C ARG A 868 22.08 -0.61 -12.75
N ALA A 869 23.33 -1.06 -12.80
CA ALA A 869 23.73 -2.43 -13.03
C ALA A 869 24.24 -3.01 -11.71
N ALA A 870 23.59 -4.08 -11.24
CA ALA A 870 23.94 -4.79 -10.02
C ALA A 870 24.37 -6.22 -10.39
N PRO A 871 25.67 -6.53 -10.46
CA PRO A 871 26.13 -7.89 -10.62
C PRO A 871 25.90 -8.73 -9.35
N GLY A 872 25.77 -10.04 -9.53
CA GLY A 872 25.57 -10.98 -8.43
C GLY A 872 25.66 -12.43 -8.90
N LEU A 873 25.21 -13.34 -8.04
CA LEU A 873 25.21 -14.79 -8.21
C LEU A 873 23.82 -15.36 -8.00
N VAL A 874 23.52 -16.45 -8.70
CA VAL A 874 22.41 -17.34 -8.34
C VAL A 874 22.74 -18.04 -7.01
N ARG A 875 21.81 -17.99 -6.06
CA ARG A 875 21.96 -18.54 -4.69
C ARG A 875 21.12 -19.77 -4.44
N THR A 876 19.94 -19.82 -5.03
CA THR A 876 19.08 -21.00 -4.96
C THR A 876 18.56 -21.24 -6.36
N ALA A 877 19.02 -22.34 -6.95
CA ALA A 877 18.59 -22.79 -8.25
C ALA A 877 17.10 -23.17 -8.23
N VAL A 878 16.48 -23.10 -9.41
CA VAL A 878 15.11 -23.61 -9.62
C VAL A 878 15.08 -25.11 -9.29
N SER A 879 14.20 -25.54 -8.39
CA SER A 879 14.15 -26.94 -7.92
C SER A 879 13.40 -27.91 -8.85
N GLY A 880 12.73 -27.44 -9.91
CA GLY A 880 11.97 -28.26 -10.85
C GLY A 880 11.13 -27.46 -11.86
N LEU A 881 10.31 -28.15 -12.67
CA LEU A 881 9.37 -27.58 -13.64
C LEU A 881 7.90 -27.67 -13.17
N GLY A 882 7.64 -27.84 -11.88
CA GLY A 882 6.28 -28.04 -11.38
C GLY A 882 5.52 -26.75 -11.09
N ALA A 883 4.26 -26.92 -10.72
CA ALA A 883 3.26 -25.84 -10.62
C ALA A 883 3.32 -25.05 -9.30
N ASP A 884 4.24 -25.39 -8.39
CA ASP A 884 4.39 -24.70 -7.12
C ASP A 884 5.27 -23.45 -7.27
N TRP A 885 4.92 -22.36 -6.56
CA TRP A 885 5.66 -21.09 -6.55
C TRP A 885 7.17 -21.25 -6.36
N HIS A 886 7.59 -22.17 -5.47
CA HIS A 886 9.00 -22.43 -5.20
C HIS A 886 9.76 -23.07 -6.37
N GLU A 887 9.06 -23.68 -7.32
CA GLU A 887 9.62 -24.31 -8.51
C GLU A 887 9.65 -23.36 -9.72
N SER A 888 9.08 -22.15 -9.60
CA SER A 888 9.10 -21.12 -10.66
C SER A 888 10.02 -19.93 -10.36
N VAL A 889 10.68 -19.95 -9.18
CA VAL A 889 11.46 -18.84 -8.64
C VAL A 889 12.87 -19.30 -8.29
N PHE A 890 13.87 -18.50 -8.63
CA PHE A 890 15.24 -18.66 -8.15
C PHE A 890 15.65 -17.47 -7.29
N ALA A 891 16.64 -17.67 -6.42
CA ALA A 891 17.19 -16.61 -5.59
C ALA A 891 18.54 -16.12 -6.14
N HIS A 892 18.81 -14.83 -6.01
CA HIS A 892 20.09 -14.19 -6.35
C HIS A 892 20.51 -13.16 -5.28
N ASP A 893 21.76 -12.68 -5.32
CA ASP A 893 22.29 -11.72 -4.34
C ASP A 893 22.76 -10.38 -4.94
N ALA A 894 22.44 -10.10 -6.20
CA ALA A 894 22.65 -8.79 -6.80
C ALA A 894 21.98 -7.70 -5.94
N SER A 895 22.69 -6.63 -5.62
CA SER A 895 22.20 -5.55 -4.75
C SER A 895 21.10 -4.71 -5.42
N THR A 896 19.87 -5.16 -5.27
CA THR A 896 18.65 -4.43 -5.64
C THR A 896 18.07 -3.74 -4.41
N LEU A 897 17.65 -2.48 -4.59
CA LEU A 897 16.81 -1.77 -3.62
C LEU A 897 15.38 -1.75 -4.16
N GLY A 898 14.39 -1.49 -3.28
CA GLY A 898 13.00 -1.31 -3.72
C GLY A 898 12.92 -0.34 -4.89
N GLY A 899 12.04 -0.62 -5.87
CA GLY A 899 12.00 0.08 -7.17
C GLY A 899 12.70 -0.66 -8.32
N SER A 900 13.62 -1.59 -8.01
CA SER A 900 14.18 -2.51 -9.00
C SER A 900 13.18 -3.58 -9.47
N SER A 901 11.99 -3.69 -8.87
CA SER A 901 10.91 -4.55 -9.35
C SER A 901 10.65 -4.38 -10.84
N GLY A 902 10.56 -5.51 -11.55
CA GLY A 902 10.34 -5.59 -12.99
C GLY A 902 11.63 -5.58 -13.80
N SER A 903 12.79 -5.58 -13.14
CA SER A 903 14.09 -5.73 -13.80
C SER A 903 14.25 -7.15 -14.35
N ILE A 904 14.77 -7.26 -15.57
CA ILE A 904 15.19 -8.54 -16.11
C ILE A 904 16.55 -8.93 -15.50
N VAL A 905 16.66 -10.20 -15.13
CA VAL A 905 17.92 -10.83 -14.70
C VAL A 905 18.59 -11.46 -15.92
N PHE A 906 19.87 -11.16 -16.12
CA PHE A 906 20.68 -11.67 -17.22
C PHE A 906 21.86 -12.50 -16.71
N GLY A 907 22.11 -13.66 -17.31
CA GLY A 907 23.32 -14.43 -17.06
C GLY A 907 24.51 -13.79 -17.78
N LEU A 908 25.60 -13.53 -17.07
CA LEU A 908 26.80 -12.91 -17.65
C LEU A 908 27.50 -13.82 -18.68
N ALA A 909 27.34 -15.15 -18.55
CA ALA A 909 27.92 -16.12 -19.48
C ALA A 909 27.01 -16.45 -20.69
N THR A 910 25.72 -16.16 -20.60
CA THR A 910 24.69 -16.63 -21.55
C THR A 910 24.33 -15.59 -22.60
N GLY A 911 24.84 -14.36 -22.47
CA GLY A 911 24.65 -13.27 -23.40
C GLY A 911 23.40 -12.44 -23.12
N THR A 912 22.81 -11.85 -24.16
CA THR A 912 21.76 -10.82 -24.09
C THR A 912 20.35 -11.34 -23.79
N ARG A 913 20.19 -12.64 -23.55
CA ARG A 913 18.88 -13.25 -23.26
C ARG A 913 18.57 -13.15 -21.78
N GLY A 914 17.41 -12.59 -21.44
CA GLY A 914 16.90 -12.56 -20.08
C GLY A 914 16.54 -13.95 -19.60
N MET A 915 16.89 -14.28 -18.35
CA MET A 915 16.61 -15.59 -17.73
C MET A 915 15.53 -15.52 -16.64
N GLY A 916 15.26 -14.33 -16.09
CA GLY A 916 14.14 -14.16 -15.17
C GLY A 916 13.69 -12.72 -14.93
N LEU A 917 12.57 -12.58 -14.23
CA LEU A 917 11.97 -11.31 -13.84
C LEU A 917 12.09 -11.11 -12.34
N HIS A 918 12.89 -10.14 -11.92
CA HIS A 918 13.06 -9.79 -10.51
C HIS A 918 11.78 -9.15 -9.95
N PHE A 919 11.32 -9.59 -8.77
CA PHE A 919 10.07 -9.11 -8.18
C PHE A 919 10.11 -8.95 -6.65
N ALA A 920 11.11 -9.50 -5.96
CA ALA A 920 11.19 -9.42 -4.51
C ALA A 920 12.60 -9.66 -3.98
N GLY A 921 12.76 -9.44 -2.68
CA GLY A 921 13.94 -9.77 -1.91
C GLY A 921 13.82 -9.38 -0.45
N LEU A 922 14.67 -9.98 0.37
CA LEU A 922 15.06 -9.46 1.67
C LEU A 922 16.28 -8.58 1.44
N THR A 923 16.11 -7.27 1.65
CA THR A 923 17.23 -6.31 1.64
C THR A 923 18.35 -6.88 2.51
N GLY A 924 19.52 -7.06 1.90
CA GLY A 924 20.71 -7.60 2.58
C GLY A 924 20.83 -9.11 2.70
N GLN A 925 19.87 -9.90 2.22
CA GLN A 925 19.91 -11.36 2.35
C GLN A 925 19.81 -12.09 1.02
N ARG A 926 18.71 -11.88 0.28
CA ARG A 926 18.47 -12.56 -1.00
C ARG A 926 17.37 -11.87 -1.78
N ASN A 927 17.49 -11.87 -3.09
CA ASN A 927 16.50 -11.40 -4.04
C ASN A 927 15.91 -12.58 -4.80
N GLU A 928 14.69 -12.45 -5.29
CA GLU A 928 13.88 -13.49 -5.91
C GLU A 928 13.44 -13.03 -7.32
N ALA A 929 13.49 -13.96 -8.26
CA ALA A 929 13.10 -13.74 -9.64
C ALA A 929 12.36 -14.94 -10.23
N HIS A 930 11.32 -14.67 -11.03
CA HIS A 930 10.62 -15.71 -11.78
C HIS A 930 11.52 -16.19 -12.91
N ALA A 931 11.80 -17.49 -13.00
CA ALA A 931 12.51 -18.05 -14.13
C ALA A 931 11.59 -18.06 -15.36
N PHE A 932 11.99 -17.42 -16.47
CA PHE A 932 11.10 -17.24 -17.62
C PHE A 932 10.61 -18.55 -18.22
N GLY A 933 11.45 -19.59 -18.24
CA GLY A 933 11.04 -20.93 -18.70
C GLY A 933 9.88 -21.53 -17.93
N THR A 934 9.70 -21.18 -16.65
CA THR A 934 8.63 -21.72 -15.79
C THR A 934 7.30 -20.97 -15.94
N ILE A 935 7.33 -19.72 -16.40
CA ILE A 935 6.14 -18.89 -16.65
C ILE A 935 5.90 -18.66 -18.15
N ALA A 936 6.50 -19.51 -19.00
CA ALA A 936 6.57 -19.24 -20.43
C ALA A 936 5.21 -19.27 -21.12
N ASP A 937 4.35 -20.21 -20.74
CA ASP A 937 2.99 -20.34 -21.28
C ASP A 937 2.12 -19.11 -20.92
N ALA A 938 2.25 -18.61 -19.69
CA ALA A 938 1.51 -17.45 -19.22
C ALA A 938 1.92 -16.17 -19.98
N LEU A 939 3.23 -15.98 -20.19
CA LEU A 939 3.76 -14.86 -20.96
C LEU A 939 3.42 -14.97 -22.46
N SER A 940 3.44 -16.18 -23.01
CA SER A 940 2.99 -16.44 -24.38
C SER A 940 1.50 -16.08 -24.57
N GLY A 941 0.67 -16.36 -23.56
CA GLY A 941 -0.76 -16.01 -23.53
C GLY A 941 -1.05 -14.51 -23.62
N VAL A 942 -0.08 -13.64 -23.36
CA VAL A 942 -0.19 -12.18 -23.50
C VAL A 942 0.63 -11.62 -24.68
N GLY A 943 1.18 -12.49 -25.53
CA GLY A 943 1.90 -12.12 -26.76
C GLY A 943 3.40 -11.87 -26.57
N ILE A 944 3.99 -12.29 -25.46
CA ILE A 944 5.45 -12.23 -25.25
C ILE A 944 6.08 -13.54 -25.77
N CYS A 945 7.05 -13.40 -26.68
CA CYS A 945 7.79 -14.52 -27.23
C CYS A 945 8.94 -14.91 -26.29
N ILE A 946 9.08 -16.19 -26.00
CA ILE A 946 10.17 -16.76 -25.21
C ILE A 946 10.88 -17.80 -26.07
N ALA A 947 12.20 -17.70 -26.15
CA ALA A 947 13.04 -18.40 -27.11
C ALA A 947 13.85 -19.54 -26.50
#